data_AF-N1Q4Z7-F1
#
_entry.id   AF-N1Q4Z7-F1
#
_cell.length_a   1.000
_cell.length_b   1.000
_cell.length_c   1.000
_cell.angle_alpha   90.00
_cell.angle_beta   90.00
_cell.angle_gamma   90.00
#
_symmetry.space_group_name_H-M   'P 1'
#
loop_
_entity.id
_entity.type
_entity.pdbx_description
1 polymer ?
#
loop_
_entity_poly.entity_id
_entity_poly.type
_entity_poly.pdbx_seq_one_letter_code
_entity_poly.pdbx_strand_id
1 'polypeptide(L)'
;MSLKKALHSIRPRSGSSSAAASDNESPVPKESHRESRTGTGFSALSNGIGFGRHSTDSGHRPSTDLSPSPSRHSKDHHRGSHSPLGFLRRKVRGGSDDSHSSTEDLPLNREGEPMSRNQQRKHERQAEKEKHRQEVEARQEADRKRKEEMARKAEEEETEEQKSKYGTLPINYYAGQQKHEDRIDLRDLKPEHVGQMVCFRARLHNLRKLSAHLMFVELRQQTATIQGILHEHGSVSQHFLYWAEHLHIESVAVIKGVVQEPKAKQGEIVGVSIHNLEIHIHEMHVEATPDEPLPFTVHEAEVSKAETQQEGDTRHRVSDRARQGNRIIDLRTTASQAIFRVQSGICQAFRSHLHNIGFLEIHTPKLQGAASESGASVFKVDYFGRPAFLAQSPQLGKQMAIAADFRRVFEIGPVFRAENSNTHRHLTEFTGLDLEMAIDEHYHEVLRVLDSTFKAIFKFVYENYKEEIEVVKRQFPHKDLVWLDQTPIIPFAEGIRMLNESGYRDENGKELPEDEDMGTRDEIALGAVIKEKFKTDYYVLDKFPASARPFYAMPDPENSALTNSFDIFCRGQEILSGGQRIHDAPTLVAKMEKMKMDPKTLEEYMTGFEWGAPPHGGGGIGMERILMLLLKLGDIRNATMFPRDPKSLPYKPPVKQLRHPEASTMHPPWQGTDRVTAHMEFQPLEKLIANYGDASNTSWLEPKFEHWRDPNTGAAIGFVPHEGFAITIGDPLCHQSQYVKTIGGYLRYIKKERHLKTLWLLCGQAVEEVLANKFDWRTLSVAAEQRLDPGNNPAAKDPEIQRKCRHAEKEGVKLHDIPLGEPIPQDVKEKIDKRIEDWLKNRKGKQVHLTDVHPWQDTAHRQYHYSTTKDGQISGLVILAQLSPDHGWQVKFALDFPGAPSGAIESLVLHSLKAAAQTGAMSVTFGGGASAKLTPGHNLKGTRVKVLAKAYHAIATELKLTNKSEFREKLGAQDDPIYVCYPPHGLGASGVRAILSFFEDDDDANKLN
;
A
#
# COMPACT_ATOMS: atom_id res chain seq x y z
N MET A 1 34.55 21.00 -9.09
CA MET A 1 35.71 20.34 -9.72
C MET A 1 36.02 19.05 -8.95
N SER A 2 36.51 17.94 -9.50
CA SER A 2 36.50 17.44 -10.89
C SER A 2 36.80 15.93 -10.87
N LEU A 3 36.02 15.09 -11.56
CA LEU A 3 36.33 13.66 -11.74
C LEU A 3 37.53 13.51 -12.67
N LYS A 4 38.77 13.38 -12.13
CA LYS A 4 39.96 13.23 -12.97
C LYS A 4 41.20 12.57 -12.36
N LYS A 5 41.06 11.71 -11.33
CA LYS A 5 42.23 11.19 -10.58
C LYS A 5 42.20 9.71 -10.11
N ALA A 6 41.44 8.83 -10.76
CA ALA A 6 41.36 7.41 -10.41
C ALA A 6 41.37 6.44 -11.62
N LEU A 7 41.98 6.83 -12.75
CA LEU A 7 42.15 5.99 -13.94
C LEU A 7 43.50 6.26 -14.61
N HIS A 8 44.51 5.40 -14.37
CA HIS A 8 45.43 4.83 -15.37
C HIS A 8 46.51 3.94 -14.72
N SER A 9 47.08 3.03 -15.53
CA SER A 9 48.01 1.92 -15.19
C SER A 9 47.29 0.66 -14.61
N ILE A 10 47.53 -0.58 -15.07
CA ILE A 10 48.42 -1.10 -16.15
C ILE A 10 47.62 -2.00 -17.14
N ARG A 11 48.08 -2.11 -18.39
CA ARG A 11 47.53 -2.94 -19.49
C ARG A 11 48.70 -3.36 -20.45
N PRO A 12 48.52 -4.24 -21.45
CA PRO A 12 48.63 -5.71 -21.37
C PRO A 12 49.69 -6.32 -22.34
N ARG A 13 49.81 -7.66 -22.36
CA ARG A 13 50.27 -8.57 -23.47
C ARG A 13 50.16 -10.03 -22.93
N SER A 14 49.49 -11.03 -23.51
CA SER A 14 49.30 -11.57 -24.89
C SER A 14 50.30 -12.68 -25.27
N GLY A 15 49.81 -13.91 -25.51
CA GLY A 15 50.55 -15.07 -26.02
C GLY A 15 49.65 -16.31 -26.10
N SER A 16 49.86 -17.21 -27.07
CA SER A 16 48.93 -18.30 -27.41
C SER A 16 49.63 -19.60 -27.85
N SER A 17 48.97 -20.75 -27.66
CA SER A 17 49.13 -22.00 -28.42
C SER A 17 48.05 -23.04 -28.02
N SER A 18 48.05 -24.25 -28.60
CA SER A 18 46.86 -25.11 -28.75
C SER A 18 47.15 -26.63 -28.72
N ALA A 19 46.07 -27.44 -28.78
CA ALA A 19 46.00 -28.91 -29.05
C ALA A 19 46.43 -29.88 -27.91
N ALA A 20 45.98 -31.16 -27.86
CA ALA A 20 44.76 -31.86 -28.34
C ALA A 20 44.73 -33.34 -27.82
N ALA A 21 43.55 -34.00 -27.82
CA ALA A 21 43.34 -35.48 -27.76
C ALA A 21 43.81 -36.22 -26.47
N SER A 22 43.40 -37.46 -26.11
CA SER A 22 42.20 -38.30 -26.42
C SER A 22 42.09 -39.47 -25.39
N ASP A 23 41.05 -40.33 -25.53
CA ASP A 23 40.95 -41.75 -25.13
C ASP A 23 40.63 -42.22 -23.67
N ASN A 24 39.42 -42.79 -23.55
CA ASN A 24 39.09 -44.16 -23.09
C ASN A 24 39.85 -44.85 -21.91
N GLU A 25 39.11 -45.29 -20.87
CA GLU A 25 38.65 -46.70 -20.70
C GLU A 25 37.72 -46.89 -19.46
N SER A 26 37.16 -48.10 -19.28
CA SER A 26 36.27 -48.53 -18.16
C SER A 26 36.95 -49.56 -17.22
N PRO A 27 36.34 -50.04 -16.12
CA PRO A 27 35.45 -51.23 -16.22
C PRO A 27 34.31 -51.33 -15.16
N VAL A 28 33.48 -52.38 -15.27
CA VAL A 28 32.28 -52.66 -14.43
C VAL A 28 32.29 -54.08 -13.83
N PRO A 29 31.77 -54.25 -12.60
CA PRO A 29 31.02 -55.44 -12.13
C PRO A 29 29.61 -55.05 -11.61
N LYS A 30 28.61 -55.91 -11.36
CA LYS A 30 28.21 -57.31 -11.71
C LYS A 30 26.81 -57.55 -11.05
N GLU A 31 25.90 -58.46 -11.41
CA GLU A 31 25.73 -59.37 -12.58
C GLU A 31 24.32 -60.03 -12.57
N SER A 32 23.66 -60.19 -13.74
CA SER A 32 22.54 -61.14 -14.02
C SER A 32 21.13 -60.87 -13.38
N HIS A 33 19.99 -61.46 -13.80
CA HIS A 33 19.72 -62.44 -14.88
C HIS A 33 18.29 -62.33 -15.50
N ARG A 34 17.99 -63.26 -16.42
CA ARG A 34 16.74 -63.57 -17.18
C ARG A 34 15.50 -63.88 -16.29
N GLU A 35 14.26 -64.11 -16.76
CA GLU A 35 13.70 -64.33 -18.12
C GLU A 35 12.19 -63.94 -18.21
N SER A 36 11.48 -64.32 -19.28
CA SER A 36 10.09 -63.92 -19.60
C SER A 36 9.10 -65.10 -19.66
N ARG A 37 7.80 -64.87 -19.32
CA ARG A 37 6.59 -65.16 -20.15
C ARG A 37 5.25 -65.35 -19.38
N THR A 38 4.16 -64.90 -20.02
CA THR A 38 2.77 -65.43 -20.09
C THR A 38 2.04 -66.01 -18.87
N GLY A 39 0.75 -65.68 -18.71
CA GLY A 39 -0.21 -66.53 -17.97
C GLY A 39 -1.58 -65.88 -17.67
N THR A 40 -2.63 -66.24 -18.42
CA THR A 40 -4.01 -65.77 -18.23
C THR A 40 -4.85 -66.68 -17.31
N GLY A 41 -5.79 -66.12 -16.53
CA GLY A 41 -7.16 -66.65 -16.48
C GLY A 41 -7.86 -66.88 -15.12
N PHE A 42 -9.14 -66.47 -15.07
CA PHE A 42 -10.27 -67.03 -14.29
C PHE A 42 -10.23 -67.06 -12.73
N SER A 43 -11.33 -67.21 -11.96
CA SER A 43 -12.72 -66.66 -12.02
C SER A 43 -13.58 -67.13 -10.82
N ALA A 44 -14.37 -66.25 -10.18
CA ALA A 44 -15.60 -66.52 -9.36
C ALA A 44 -16.23 -65.15 -8.97
N LEU A 45 -17.55 -64.86 -8.98
CA LEU A 45 -18.75 -65.51 -8.39
C LEU A 45 -18.73 -65.45 -6.84
N SER A 46 -19.80 -65.04 -6.10
CA SER A 46 -21.25 -65.13 -6.37
C SER A 46 -22.13 -64.07 -5.65
N ASN A 47 -23.46 -64.16 -5.80
CA ASN A 47 -24.50 -63.23 -5.27
C ASN A 47 -25.05 -63.59 -3.85
N GLY A 48 -25.76 -62.64 -3.22
CA GLY A 48 -26.81 -62.87 -2.20
C GLY A 48 -26.87 -61.82 -1.07
N ILE A 49 -27.97 -61.34 -0.47
CA ILE A 49 -29.44 -61.25 -0.70
C ILE A 49 -30.04 -60.73 0.65
N GLY A 50 -31.12 -59.93 0.66
CA GLY A 50 -31.87 -59.54 1.88
C GLY A 50 -32.15 -58.02 1.99
N PHE A 51 -33.30 -57.40 1.66
CA PHE A 51 -34.77 -57.59 1.81
C PHE A 51 -35.44 -56.96 3.06
N GLY A 52 -36.42 -56.06 2.80
CA GLY A 52 -37.37 -55.44 3.75
C GLY A 52 -37.63 -53.96 3.42
N ARG A 53 -38.69 -53.52 2.69
CA ARG A 53 -40.12 -53.35 3.08
C ARG A 53 -40.30 -52.41 4.29
N HIS A 54 -41.19 -51.40 4.33
CA HIS A 54 -42.47 -51.04 3.66
C HIS A 54 -42.67 -49.48 3.72
N SER A 55 -43.61 -48.74 3.08
CA SER A 55 -44.75 -49.01 2.17
C SER A 55 -45.27 -47.72 1.44
N THR A 56 -46.27 -47.90 0.55
CA THR A 56 -47.48 -47.06 0.20
C THR A 56 -47.82 -45.75 0.95
N ASP A 57 -48.58 -44.77 0.42
CA ASP A 57 -49.14 -44.45 -0.92
C ASP A 57 -49.89 -43.08 -0.88
N SER A 58 -50.15 -42.43 -2.03
CA SER A 58 -51.08 -41.29 -2.26
C SER A 58 -50.79 -39.93 -1.56
N GLY A 59 -51.33 -38.77 -1.99
CA GLY A 59 -52.06 -38.46 -3.23
C GLY A 59 -52.85 -37.14 -3.21
N HIS A 60 -52.83 -36.43 -4.36
CA HIS A 60 -53.81 -35.43 -4.84
C HIS A 60 -53.80 -33.93 -4.39
N ARG A 61 -53.98 -33.13 -5.47
CA ARG A 61 -54.31 -31.69 -5.65
C ARG A 61 -55.85 -31.46 -5.42
N PRO A 62 -56.47 -30.24 -5.53
CA PRO A 62 -56.16 -29.14 -6.49
C PRO A 62 -56.35 -27.68 -5.97
N SER A 63 -55.87 -26.65 -6.71
CA SER A 63 -56.62 -25.61 -7.49
C SER A 63 -57.62 -24.72 -6.69
N THR A 64 -58.09 -23.52 -7.08
CA THR A 64 -58.22 -22.73 -8.34
C THR A 64 -58.69 -21.30 -7.93
N ASP A 65 -58.48 -20.15 -8.59
CA ASP A 65 -57.53 -19.72 -9.65
C ASP A 65 -57.62 -18.18 -9.91
N LEU A 66 -57.03 -17.68 -11.02
CA LEU A 66 -57.31 -16.44 -11.78
C LEU A 66 -56.84 -15.03 -11.32
N SER A 67 -56.39 -14.26 -12.33
CA SER A 67 -56.08 -12.81 -12.36
C SER A 67 -57.31 -11.99 -12.85
N PRO A 68 -57.33 -10.62 -12.91
CA PRO A 68 -56.46 -9.81 -13.80
C PRO A 68 -56.07 -8.39 -13.30
N SER A 69 -55.36 -7.64 -14.16
CA SER A 69 -55.01 -6.20 -14.09
C SER A 69 -56.21 -5.30 -14.55
N PRO A 70 -56.16 -3.95 -14.78
CA PRO A 70 -55.00 -3.08 -15.09
C PRO A 70 -55.01 -1.59 -14.60
N SER A 71 -53.97 -0.85 -15.03
CA SER A 71 -53.92 0.61 -15.32
C SER A 71 -53.76 1.63 -14.17
N ARG A 72 -53.18 2.81 -14.51
CA ARG A 72 -52.89 3.94 -13.60
C ARG A 72 -52.92 5.30 -14.32
N HIS A 73 -53.81 6.18 -13.90
CA HIS A 73 -53.68 7.65 -13.83
C HIS A 73 -54.47 8.10 -12.59
N SER A 74 -54.23 9.23 -11.92
CA SER A 74 -53.35 10.37 -12.20
C SER A 74 -52.48 10.75 -10.96
N LYS A 75 -52.30 12.04 -10.65
CA LYS A 75 -51.39 12.56 -9.60
C LYS A 75 -52.17 12.96 -8.33
N ASP A 76 -51.59 12.81 -7.13
CA ASP A 76 -51.11 13.95 -6.32
C ASP A 76 -50.62 13.60 -4.89
N HIS A 77 -49.80 14.51 -4.34
CA HIS A 77 -49.42 14.82 -2.94
C HIS A 77 -49.17 13.76 -1.83
N HIS A 78 -48.00 13.95 -1.19
CA HIS A 78 -47.67 13.81 0.25
C HIS A 78 -48.19 12.62 1.10
N ARG A 79 -47.26 11.70 1.41
CA ARG A 79 -46.91 11.14 2.75
C ARG A 79 -45.55 10.42 2.64
N GLY A 80 -44.79 10.13 3.70
CA GLY A 80 -45.05 10.27 5.13
C GLY A 80 -45.08 8.90 5.84
N SER A 81 -43.91 8.31 6.10
CA SER A 81 -43.80 7.00 6.76
C SER A 81 -43.59 7.14 8.27
N HIS A 82 -44.54 6.62 9.05
CA HIS A 82 -44.43 6.51 10.51
C HIS A 82 -43.75 5.19 10.92
N SER A 83 -43.12 5.21 12.10
CA SER A 83 -42.84 4.02 12.90
C SER A 83 -43.69 4.08 14.18
N PRO A 84 -44.54 3.08 14.47
CA PRO A 84 -45.27 2.98 15.73
C PRO A 84 -44.58 2.03 16.71
N LEU A 85 -44.34 2.51 17.93
CA LEU A 85 -43.89 1.70 19.07
C LEU A 85 -45.04 0.85 19.62
N GLY A 86 -44.70 -0.35 20.09
CA GLY A 86 -45.29 -0.90 21.31
C GLY A 86 -45.87 -2.31 21.24
N PHE A 87 -45.23 -3.24 21.94
CA PHE A 87 -45.88 -3.89 23.09
C PHE A 87 -44.87 -4.49 24.09
N LEU A 88 -45.37 -5.03 25.20
CA LEU A 88 -44.68 -5.87 26.20
C LEU A 88 -43.58 -5.22 27.08
N ARG A 89 -44.02 -4.34 27.99
CA ARG A 89 -43.38 -4.14 29.32
C ARG A 89 -44.27 -4.76 30.41
N ARG A 90 -44.00 -5.99 30.88
CA ARG A 90 -44.67 -6.59 32.06
C ARG A 90 -43.85 -7.71 32.70
N LYS A 91 -43.87 -7.77 34.05
CA LYS A 91 -43.03 -8.62 34.94
C LYS A 91 -41.53 -8.28 34.87
N VAL A 92 -40.73 -8.36 35.94
CA VAL A 92 -41.02 -8.70 37.34
C VAL A 92 -40.77 -7.48 38.24
N ARG A 93 -41.57 -7.32 39.30
CA ARG A 93 -41.25 -6.49 40.47
C ARG A 93 -41.49 -7.34 41.72
N GLY A 94 -40.44 -7.95 42.25
CA GLY A 94 -40.40 -8.39 43.65
C GLY A 94 -40.03 -7.18 44.49
N GLY A 95 -40.52 -7.07 45.72
CA GLY A 95 -40.43 -5.83 46.48
C GLY A 95 -40.11 -6.03 47.96
N SER A 96 -39.63 -4.94 48.54
CA SER A 96 -39.68 -4.61 49.96
C SER A 96 -39.55 -3.09 50.03
N ASP A 97 -40.61 -2.39 50.41
CA ASP A 97 -40.47 -1.02 50.90
C ASP A 97 -39.99 -1.14 52.35
N ASP A 98 -38.84 -0.57 52.70
CA ASP A 98 -38.68 0.15 53.97
C ASP A 98 -37.36 0.94 54.07
N SER A 99 -37.38 1.95 54.93
CA SER A 99 -36.25 2.77 55.42
C SER A 99 -35.54 3.75 54.44
N HIS A 100 -35.12 4.89 55.01
CA HIS A 100 -34.37 5.95 54.32
C HIS A 100 -32.90 5.56 54.05
N SER A 101 -32.36 5.98 52.90
CA SER A 101 -30.92 6.19 52.71
C SER A 101 -30.66 7.52 52.00
N SER A 102 -29.90 8.37 52.68
CA SER A 102 -29.12 9.53 52.21
C SER A 102 -29.16 9.88 50.71
N THR A 103 -29.61 11.11 50.41
CA THR A 103 -29.38 11.78 49.10
C THR A 103 -28.01 12.47 49.00
N GLU A 104 -27.03 12.04 49.81
CA GLU A 104 -25.79 12.79 50.05
C GLU A 104 -24.62 12.37 49.15
N ASP A 105 -24.64 11.16 48.57
CA ASP A 105 -23.58 10.62 47.70
C ASP A 105 -23.94 10.63 46.19
N LEU A 106 -24.61 11.69 45.71
CA LEU A 106 -24.74 11.93 44.27
C LEU A 106 -23.60 12.86 43.79
N PRO A 107 -22.66 12.39 42.95
CA PRO A 107 -21.52 13.20 42.54
C PRO A 107 -21.98 14.44 41.76
N LEU A 108 -21.58 15.60 42.26
CA LEU A 108 -22.04 16.91 41.80
C LEU A 108 -21.38 17.31 40.48
N ASN A 109 -22.08 18.16 39.72
CA ASN A 109 -21.54 18.83 38.55
C ASN A 109 -20.60 19.98 38.98
N ARG A 110 -20.02 20.68 38.00
CA ARG A 110 -19.07 21.79 38.24
C ARG A 110 -19.70 23.06 38.82
N GLU A 111 -21.01 23.07 38.99
CA GLU A 111 -21.85 24.18 39.46
C GLU A 111 -22.54 23.83 40.80
N GLY A 112 -22.29 22.65 41.36
CA GLY A 112 -22.80 22.20 42.66
C GLY A 112 -24.12 21.41 42.63
N GLU A 113 -24.68 21.11 41.46
CA GLU A 113 -25.94 20.37 41.34
C GLU A 113 -25.73 18.85 41.11
N PRO A 114 -26.67 17.97 41.48
CA PRO A 114 -26.57 16.54 41.19
C PRO A 114 -26.48 16.23 39.68
N MET A 115 -25.46 15.48 39.25
CA MET A 115 -25.27 15.18 37.82
C MET A 115 -26.45 14.39 37.21
N SER A 116 -26.90 14.82 36.03
CA SER A 116 -27.92 14.10 35.25
C SER A 116 -27.41 12.76 34.71
N ARG A 117 -28.32 11.81 34.42
CA ARG A 117 -28.00 10.47 33.89
C ARG A 117 -27.07 10.43 32.66
N ASN A 118 -27.08 11.47 31.82
CA ASN A 118 -26.18 11.57 30.66
C ASN A 118 -24.81 12.18 31.01
N GLN A 119 -24.71 12.98 32.07
CA GLN A 119 -23.43 13.42 32.64
C GLN A 119 -22.78 12.28 33.43
N GLN A 120 -23.55 11.56 34.27
CA GLN A 120 -23.12 10.34 34.97
C GLN A 120 -22.47 9.33 34.01
N ARG A 121 -23.18 8.91 32.96
CA ARG A 121 -22.66 8.01 31.91
C ARG A 121 -21.43 8.50 31.15
N LYS A 122 -21.19 9.81 31.12
CA LYS A 122 -19.97 10.39 30.54
C LYS A 122 -18.82 10.41 31.54
N HIS A 123 -19.11 10.71 32.81
CA HIS A 123 -18.16 10.66 33.91
C HIS A 123 -17.67 9.23 34.15
N GLU A 124 -18.59 8.25 34.22
CA GLU A 124 -18.32 6.81 34.24
C GLU A 124 -17.33 6.43 33.13
N ARG A 125 -17.65 6.72 31.86
CA ARG A 125 -16.77 6.43 30.71
C ARG A 125 -15.43 7.16 30.68
N GLN A 126 -15.30 8.27 31.40
CA GLN A 126 -14.01 8.96 31.57
C GLN A 126 -13.21 8.34 32.72
N ALA A 127 -13.85 8.00 33.84
CA ALA A 127 -13.24 7.26 34.93
C ALA A 127 -12.79 5.85 34.50
N GLU A 128 -13.60 5.12 33.72
CA GLU A 128 -13.22 3.84 33.10
C GLU A 128 -11.93 3.97 32.27
N LYS A 129 -11.82 5.02 31.43
CA LYS A 129 -10.63 5.25 30.61
C LYS A 129 -9.41 5.74 31.39
N GLU A 130 -9.61 6.55 32.43
CA GLU A 130 -8.53 7.04 33.31
C GLU A 130 -7.99 5.86 34.15
N LYS A 131 -8.88 5.06 34.74
CA LYS A 131 -8.59 3.82 35.48
C LYS A 131 -7.90 2.79 34.60
N HIS A 132 -8.42 2.53 33.40
CA HIS A 132 -7.79 1.60 32.46
C HIS A 132 -6.37 2.04 32.05
N ARG A 133 -6.13 3.34 31.87
CA ARG A 133 -4.76 3.84 31.62
C ARG A 133 -3.86 3.62 32.83
N GLN A 134 -4.33 3.91 34.05
CA GLN A 134 -3.58 3.67 35.28
C GLN A 134 -3.31 2.18 35.51
N GLU A 135 -4.26 1.30 35.21
CA GLU A 135 -4.09 -0.16 35.25
C GLU A 135 -3.03 -0.63 34.25
N VAL A 136 -2.99 -0.06 33.04
CA VAL A 136 -1.95 -0.35 32.03
C VAL A 136 -0.58 0.20 32.45
N GLU A 137 -0.49 1.45 32.90
CA GLU A 137 0.75 2.08 33.38
C GLU A 137 1.33 1.29 34.59
N ALA A 138 0.48 0.93 35.58
CA ALA A 138 0.89 0.14 36.74
C ALA A 138 1.26 -1.31 36.39
N ARG A 139 0.55 -1.94 35.44
CA ARG A 139 0.89 -3.28 34.95
C ARG A 139 2.25 -3.30 34.25
N GLN A 140 2.53 -2.31 33.39
CA GLN A 140 3.84 -2.18 32.74
C GLN A 140 4.98 -1.99 33.76
N GLU A 141 4.77 -1.23 34.83
CA GLU A 141 5.78 -1.08 35.88
C GLU A 141 5.96 -2.36 36.71
N ALA A 142 4.89 -3.08 37.01
CA ALA A 142 4.94 -4.38 37.69
C ALA A 142 5.64 -5.45 36.85
N ASP A 143 5.31 -5.55 35.55
CA ASP A 143 5.95 -6.47 34.62
C ASP A 143 7.46 -6.13 34.45
N ARG A 144 7.84 -4.85 34.44
CA ARG A 144 9.26 -4.44 34.46
C ARG A 144 9.97 -4.86 35.75
N LYS A 145 9.42 -4.53 36.92
CA LYS A 145 10.01 -4.90 38.23
C LYS A 145 10.15 -6.41 38.37
N ARG A 146 9.16 -7.18 37.90
CA ARG A 146 9.22 -8.64 37.86
C ARG A 146 10.32 -9.15 36.94
N LYS A 147 10.54 -8.51 35.78
CA LYS A 147 11.62 -8.87 34.85
C LYS A 147 13.00 -8.59 35.45
N GLU A 148 13.16 -7.47 36.15
CA GLU A 148 14.38 -7.11 36.88
C GLU A 148 14.66 -8.11 38.03
N GLU A 149 13.63 -8.49 38.79
CA GLU A 149 13.75 -9.50 39.86
C GLU A 149 14.09 -10.90 39.33
N MET A 150 13.40 -11.35 38.28
CA MET A 150 13.65 -12.65 37.65
C MET A 150 15.05 -12.72 37.01
N ALA A 151 15.52 -11.64 36.38
CA ALA A 151 16.88 -11.60 35.82
C ALA A 151 17.95 -11.72 36.91
N ARG A 152 17.79 -10.99 38.03
CA ARG A 152 18.72 -11.10 39.16
C ARG A 152 18.70 -12.50 39.79
N LYS A 153 17.52 -13.12 39.89
CA LYS A 153 17.38 -14.52 40.34
C LYS A 153 18.03 -15.51 39.38
N ALA A 154 17.93 -15.32 38.06
CA ALA A 154 18.62 -16.16 37.10
C ALA A 154 20.16 -16.07 37.25
N GLU A 155 20.70 -14.88 37.53
CA GLU A 155 22.13 -14.70 37.84
C GLU A 155 22.55 -15.37 39.16
N GLU A 156 21.67 -15.35 40.18
CA GLU A 156 21.88 -15.94 41.52
C GLU A 156 21.67 -17.47 41.58
N GLU A 157 20.72 -18.02 40.81
CA GLU A 157 20.19 -19.38 40.97
C GLU A 157 20.63 -20.35 39.85
N GLU A 158 20.94 -19.88 38.63
CA GLU A 158 21.26 -20.78 37.51
C GLU A 158 22.74 -21.18 37.44
N THR A 159 22.96 -22.45 37.08
CA THR A 159 24.26 -22.95 36.66
C THR A 159 24.63 -22.46 35.27
N GLU A 160 25.93 -22.37 34.97
CA GLU A 160 26.42 -22.00 33.63
C GLU A 160 25.96 -22.98 32.53
N GLU A 161 25.69 -24.25 32.87
CA GLU A 161 25.06 -25.18 31.92
C GLU A 161 23.65 -24.73 31.57
N GLN A 162 22.79 -24.42 32.55
CA GLN A 162 21.41 -23.96 32.31
C GLN A 162 21.37 -22.67 31.50
N LYS A 163 22.21 -21.68 31.86
CA LYS A 163 22.38 -20.42 31.10
C LYS A 163 22.77 -20.67 29.64
N SER A 164 23.59 -21.68 29.37
CA SER A 164 24.01 -22.05 28.00
C SER A 164 22.87 -22.60 27.12
N LYS A 165 21.76 -23.08 27.70
CA LYS A 165 20.66 -23.72 26.96
C LYS A 165 19.76 -22.75 26.21
N TYR A 166 19.81 -21.45 26.52
CA TYR A 166 18.91 -20.47 25.92
C TYR A 166 19.56 -19.10 25.66
N GLY A 167 18.77 -18.16 25.10
CA GLY A 167 19.20 -16.79 24.85
C GLY A 167 19.26 -16.42 23.37
N THR A 168 19.94 -15.31 23.06
CA THR A 168 20.05 -14.77 21.70
C THR A 168 21.44 -15.06 21.14
N LEU A 169 21.52 -15.68 19.95
CA LEU A 169 22.79 -15.85 19.25
C LEU A 169 23.30 -14.50 18.72
N PRO A 170 24.62 -14.27 18.69
CA PRO A 170 25.19 -13.07 18.08
C PRO A 170 24.86 -13.01 16.59
N ILE A 171 24.85 -11.79 16.03
CA ILE A 171 24.67 -11.54 14.59
C ILE A 171 25.60 -12.47 13.81
N ASN A 172 25.04 -13.28 12.93
CA ASN A 172 25.79 -14.39 12.36
C ASN A 172 26.57 -13.96 11.11
N TYR A 173 27.85 -13.62 11.33
CA TYR A 173 28.76 -13.21 10.27
C TYR A 173 29.29 -14.37 9.40
N TYR A 174 29.09 -15.64 9.80
CA TYR A 174 29.44 -16.91 9.13
C TYR A 174 30.87 -17.12 8.57
N ALA A 175 31.67 -16.09 8.31
CA ALA A 175 32.92 -16.17 7.56
C ALA A 175 34.12 -16.76 8.34
N GLY A 176 34.05 -16.80 9.68
CA GLY A 176 35.17 -17.21 10.53
C GLY A 176 35.23 -18.69 10.91
N GLN A 177 34.09 -19.41 10.91
CA GLN A 177 34.03 -20.80 11.38
C GLN A 177 32.80 -21.53 10.84
N GLN A 178 33.01 -22.65 10.15
CA GLN A 178 31.93 -23.61 9.85
C GLN A 178 31.79 -24.58 11.04
N LYS A 179 30.58 -24.71 11.58
CA LYS A 179 30.32 -25.55 12.77
C LYS A 179 29.98 -27.01 12.45
N HIS A 180 29.61 -27.32 11.20
CA HIS A 180 29.20 -28.66 10.74
C HIS A 180 28.18 -29.35 11.68
N GLU A 181 27.27 -28.56 12.26
CA GLU A 181 26.18 -29.05 13.10
C GLU A 181 25.03 -29.50 12.18
N ASP A 182 24.74 -30.81 12.18
CA ASP A 182 23.65 -31.37 11.40
C ASP A 182 22.30 -30.80 11.85
N ARG A 183 21.45 -30.45 10.87
CA ARG A 183 20.14 -29.84 11.10
C ARG A 183 19.09 -30.50 10.22
N ILE A 184 18.09 -31.12 10.84
CA ILE A 184 16.98 -31.78 10.14
C ILE A 184 15.94 -30.74 9.68
N ASP A 185 15.25 -31.00 8.57
CA ASP A 185 14.03 -30.26 8.22
C ASP A 185 12.85 -30.92 8.93
N LEU A 186 11.94 -30.14 9.51
CA LEU A 186 10.75 -30.71 10.17
C LEU A 186 9.93 -31.63 9.25
N ARG A 187 9.97 -31.42 7.94
CA ARG A 187 9.27 -32.27 6.94
C ARG A 187 9.86 -33.67 6.81
N ASP A 188 11.11 -33.87 7.20
CA ASP A 188 11.81 -35.16 7.15
C ASP A 188 11.66 -35.97 8.46
N LEU A 189 10.93 -35.44 9.46
CA LEU A 189 10.69 -36.14 10.73
C LEU A 189 9.75 -37.34 10.56
N LYS A 190 10.17 -38.48 11.11
CA LYS A 190 9.46 -39.76 11.07
C LYS A 190 9.40 -40.42 12.46
N PRO A 191 8.52 -41.40 12.68
CA PRO A 191 8.50 -42.20 13.92
C PRO A 191 9.85 -42.86 14.25
N GLU A 192 10.67 -43.17 13.24
CA GLU A 192 12.05 -43.65 13.37
C GLU A 192 12.95 -42.74 14.24
N HIS A 193 12.62 -41.45 14.37
CA HIS A 193 13.39 -40.47 15.14
C HIS A 193 12.99 -40.39 16.62
N VAL A 194 11.96 -41.11 17.08
CA VAL A 194 11.54 -41.10 18.49
C VAL A 194 12.70 -41.52 19.40
N GLY A 195 12.93 -40.74 20.46
CA GLY A 195 14.05 -40.89 21.39
C GLY A 195 15.37 -40.25 20.92
N GLN A 196 15.46 -39.76 19.68
CA GLN A 196 16.66 -39.10 19.18
C GLN A 196 16.66 -37.60 19.51
N MET A 197 17.84 -37.07 19.89
CA MET A 197 18.08 -35.63 20.02
C MET A 197 18.32 -35.03 18.63
N VAL A 198 17.45 -34.14 18.18
CA VAL A 198 17.54 -33.46 16.88
C VAL A 198 17.84 -31.97 17.05
N CYS A 199 18.59 -31.39 16.11
CA CYS A 199 18.77 -29.94 15.98
C CYS A 199 18.06 -29.46 14.72
N PHE A 200 17.35 -28.33 14.77
CA PHE A 200 16.70 -27.72 13.61
C PHE A 200 16.50 -26.20 13.78
N ARG A 201 16.16 -25.52 12.68
CA ARG A 201 15.85 -24.08 12.65
C ARG A 201 14.38 -23.89 12.30
N ALA A 202 13.60 -23.28 13.20
CA ALA A 202 12.18 -23.01 13.00
C ALA A 202 11.80 -21.57 13.36
N ARG A 203 10.59 -21.15 12.97
CA ARG A 203 9.93 -19.98 13.54
C ARG A 203 9.04 -20.38 14.71
N LEU A 204 8.98 -19.52 15.73
CA LEU A 204 7.99 -19.60 16.80
C LEU A 204 6.64 -19.13 16.24
N HIS A 205 5.76 -20.04 15.80
CA HIS A 205 4.46 -19.67 15.24
C HIS A 205 3.47 -19.21 16.31
N ASN A 206 3.47 -19.89 17.46
CA ASN A 206 2.57 -19.65 18.57
C ASN A 206 3.24 -20.04 19.91
N LEU A 207 2.86 -19.39 21.02
CA LEU A 207 3.42 -19.61 22.36
C LEU A 207 2.28 -19.72 23.37
N ARG A 208 2.16 -20.86 24.05
CA ARG A 208 1.10 -21.16 25.02
C ARG A 208 1.68 -21.65 26.34
N LYS A 209 1.91 -20.72 27.27
CA LYS A 209 2.23 -21.02 28.67
C LYS A 209 1.04 -21.72 29.35
N LEU A 210 1.33 -22.79 30.12
CA LEU A 210 0.33 -23.48 30.93
C LEU A 210 0.56 -23.29 32.44
N SER A 211 1.83 -23.28 32.88
CA SER A 211 2.21 -23.03 34.26
C SER A 211 3.56 -22.29 34.31
N ALA A 212 4.15 -22.14 35.50
CA ALA A 212 5.55 -21.67 35.62
C ALA A 212 6.58 -22.71 35.11
N HIS A 213 6.19 -23.99 35.04
CA HIS A 213 7.06 -25.14 34.79
C HIS A 213 6.75 -25.86 33.45
N LEU A 214 5.74 -25.39 32.70
CA LEU A 214 5.31 -25.99 31.44
C LEU A 214 4.78 -24.94 30.44
N MET A 215 5.31 -25.01 29.21
CA MET A 215 4.89 -24.23 28.04
C MET A 215 4.83 -25.11 26.80
N PHE A 216 3.85 -24.86 25.94
CA PHE A 216 3.82 -25.38 24.58
C PHE A 216 4.25 -24.29 23.59
N VAL A 217 5.10 -24.67 22.64
CA VAL A 217 5.70 -23.81 21.62
C VAL A 217 5.35 -24.42 20.27
N GLU A 218 4.66 -23.70 19.40
CA GLU A 218 4.39 -24.20 18.05
C GLU A 218 5.56 -23.82 17.13
N LEU A 219 6.27 -24.83 16.63
CA LEU A 219 7.49 -24.68 15.84
C LEU A 219 7.19 -24.92 14.37
N ARG A 220 7.61 -23.99 13.50
CA ARG A 220 7.20 -23.96 12.10
C ARG A 220 8.37 -23.83 11.13
N GLN A 221 8.37 -24.70 10.11
CA GLN A 221 9.33 -24.68 9.01
C GLN A 221 8.56 -24.79 7.68
N GLN A 222 8.47 -23.66 6.97
CA GLN A 222 7.75 -23.54 5.70
C GLN A 222 6.26 -23.94 5.81
N THR A 223 5.88 -25.10 5.26
CA THR A 223 4.53 -25.68 5.29
C THR A 223 4.29 -26.57 6.52
N ALA A 224 5.34 -27.00 7.24
CA ALA A 224 5.22 -27.89 8.38
C ALA A 224 5.16 -27.13 9.72
N THR A 225 4.30 -27.61 10.62
CA THR A 225 4.27 -27.25 12.05
C THR A 225 4.36 -28.50 12.93
N ILE A 226 4.99 -28.38 14.09
CA ILE A 226 5.09 -29.41 15.12
C ILE A 226 4.95 -28.77 16.52
N GLN A 227 4.42 -29.51 17.50
CA GLN A 227 4.42 -29.06 18.89
C GLN A 227 5.80 -29.27 19.51
N GLY A 228 6.33 -28.22 20.13
CA GLY A 228 7.40 -28.29 21.11
C GLY A 228 6.85 -28.21 22.53
N ILE A 229 7.40 -29.01 23.44
CA ILE A 229 7.18 -28.92 24.89
C ILE A 229 8.44 -28.33 25.51
N LEU A 230 8.30 -27.19 26.20
CA LEU A 230 9.32 -26.66 27.10
C LEU A 230 8.84 -26.91 28.54
N HIS A 231 9.54 -27.77 29.27
CA HIS A 231 9.18 -28.25 30.59
C HIS A 231 10.41 -28.20 31.51
N GLU A 232 10.23 -27.75 32.75
CA GLU A 232 11.33 -27.63 33.72
C GLU A 232 11.86 -29.00 34.15
N HIS A 233 13.14 -29.26 33.88
CA HIS A 233 13.83 -30.49 34.26
C HIS A 233 15.34 -30.29 34.15
N GLY A 234 16.11 -30.52 35.22
CA GLY A 234 17.58 -30.55 35.19
C GLY A 234 18.24 -29.35 34.48
N SER A 235 18.61 -29.53 33.21
CA SER A 235 19.20 -28.51 32.33
C SER A 235 18.24 -27.39 31.90
N VAL A 236 16.92 -27.59 31.97
CA VAL A 236 15.90 -26.58 31.66
C VAL A 236 15.34 -26.01 32.97
N SER A 237 15.58 -24.73 33.20
CA SER A 237 15.19 -23.99 34.41
C SER A 237 13.83 -23.28 34.27
N GLN A 238 13.28 -22.83 35.40
CA GLN A 238 12.14 -21.91 35.42
C GLN A 238 12.45 -20.57 34.70
N HIS A 239 13.72 -20.15 34.71
CA HIS A 239 14.19 -18.89 34.09
C HIS A 239 14.24 -18.99 32.56
N PHE A 240 14.60 -20.15 32.00
CA PHE A 240 14.45 -20.46 30.56
C PHE A 240 12.97 -20.34 30.15
N LEU A 241 12.03 -20.93 30.91
CA LEU A 241 10.59 -20.76 30.60
C LEU A 241 10.14 -19.30 30.68
N TYR A 242 10.62 -18.55 31.67
CA TYR A 242 10.33 -17.11 31.81
C TYR A 242 10.96 -16.25 30.69
N TRP A 243 12.11 -16.64 30.13
CA TRP A 243 12.66 -16.02 28.92
C TRP A 243 11.81 -16.34 27.70
N ALA A 244 11.45 -17.61 27.50
CA ALA A 244 10.70 -18.08 26.35
C ALA A 244 9.30 -17.45 26.23
N GLU A 245 8.62 -17.13 27.34
CA GLU A 245 7.27 -16.53 27.31
C GLU A 245 7.26 -15.06 26.87
N HIS A 246 8.43 -14.41 26.85
CA HIS A 246 8.61 -13.03 26.40
C HIS A 246 9.17 -12.93 24.96
N LEU A 247 9.34 -14.06 24.27
CA LEU A 247 9.79 -14.05 22.88
C LEU A 247 8.67 -13.60 21.94
N HIS A 248 9.04 -12.82 20.93
CA HIS A 248 8.11 -12.44 19.87
C HIS A 248 7.82 -13.64 18.96
N ILE A 249 6.54 -13.86 18.67
CA ILE A 249 6.11 -14.74 17.58
C ILE A 249 6.79 -14.35 16.26
N GLU A 250 6.91 -15.34 15.36
CA GLU A 250 7.71 -15.31 14.13
C GLU A 250 9.22 -15.11 14.30
N SER A 251 9.76 -15.00 15.53
CA SER A 251 11.21 -15.09 15.76
C SER A 251 11.76 -16.41 15.20
N VAL A 252 12.96 -16.34 14.62
CA VAL A 252 13.72 -17.52 14.15
C VAL A 252 14.56 -18.01 15.31
N ALA A 253 14.42 -19.28 15.67
CA ALA A 253 15.25 -19.94 16.66
C ALA A 253 15.91 -21.19 16.08
N VAL A 254 17.08 -21.53 16.63
CA VAL A 254 17.65 -22.87 16.57
C VAL A 254 17.17 -23.60 17.81
N ILE A 255 16.61 -24.80 17.63
CA ILE A 255 16.06 -25.63 18.70
C ILE A 255 16.83 -26.94 18.70
N LYS A 256 17.17 -27.44 19.89
CA LYS A 256 17.49 -28.85 20.09
C LYS A 256 16.50 -29.49 21.05
N GLY A 257 16.08 -30.68 20.71
CA GLY A 257 15.14 -31.43 21.53
C GLY A 257 15.05 -32.89 21.17
N VAL A 258 14.50 -33.68 22.08
CA VAL A 258 14.25 -35.10 21.87
C VAL A 258 12.89 -35.27 21.21
N VAL A 259 12.82 -36.00 20.09
CA VAL A 259 11.54 -36.35 19.46
C VAL A 259 10.82 -37.38 20.33
N GLN A 260 9.54 -37.17 20.64
CA GLN A 260 8.72 -38.13 21.41
C GLN A 260 7.32 -38.27 20.80
N GLU A 261 6.63 -39.35 21.17
CA GLU A 261 5.21 -39.54 20.85
C GLU A 261 4.33 -38.58 21.71
N PRO A 262 3.24 -38.02 21.15
CA PRO A 262 2.36 -37.11 21.87
C PRO A 262 1.69 -37.73 23.10
N LYS A 263 1.83 -37.08 24.26
CA LYS A 263 1.13 -37.46 25.50
C LYS A 263 -0.35 -37.00 25.52
N ALA A 264 -0.95 -36.83 24.35
CA ALA A 264 -2.33 -36.37 24.16
C ALA A 264 -3.34 -37.50 24.38
N LYS A 265 -4.53 -37.18 24.91
CA LYS A 265 -5.60 -38.18 25.18
C LYS A 265 -6.13 -38.90 23.94
N GLN A 266 -5.85 -38.38 22.75
CA GLN A 266 -6.23 -38.95 21.45
C GLN A 266 -5.06 -39.56 20.68
N GLY A 267 -3.83 -39.55 21.24
CA GLY A 267 -2.59 -39.95 20.54
C GLY A 267 -2.08 -38.92 19.52
N GLU A 268 -2.93 -38.00 19.06
CA GLU A 268 -2.61 -36.99 18.05
C GLU A 268 -2.73 -35.55 18.57
N ILE A 269 -1.95 -34.65 17.96
CA ILE A 269 -1.95 -33.21 18.25
C ILE A 269 -2.76 -32.47 17.18
N VAL A 270 -4.00 -32.13 17.52
CA VAL A 270 -4.89 -31.34 16.65
C VAL A 270 -4.45 -29.87 16.68
N GLY A 271 -3.99 -29.35 15.54
CA GLY A 271 -3.62 -27.95 15.32
C GLY A 271 -2.35 -27.77 14.51
N VAL A 272 -1.39 -28.70 14.63
CA VAL A 272 -0.14 -28.73 13.86
C VAL A 272 -0.27 -29.63 12.62
N SER A 273 0.72 -29.66 11.73
CA SER A 273 0.73 -30.59 10.58
C SER A 273 1.32 -31.96 10.92
N ILE A 274 2.28 -32.02 11.85
CA ILE A 274 2.90 -33.26 12.31
C ILE A 274 2.14 -33.71 13.58
N HIS A 275 1.07 -34.48 13.37
CA HIS A 275 0.12 -34.84 14.43
C HIS A 275 0.65 -35.87 15.43
N ASN A 276 1.57 -36.73 14.99
CA ASN A 276 1.99 -37.95 15.68
C ASN A 276 3.37 -37.86 16.37
N LEU A 277 4.00 -36.67 16.39
CA LEU A 277 5.30 -36.42 17.02
C LEU A 277 5.30 -35.05 17.70
N GLU A 278 6.07 -34.92 18.77
CA GLU A 278 6.38 -33.63 19.40
C GLU A 278 7.84 -33.57 19.85
N ILE A 279 8.36 -32.36 20.06
CA ILE A 279 9.74 -32.09 20.43
C ILE A 279 9.82 -31.71 21.90
N HIS A 280 10.45 -32.52 22.74
CA HIS A 280 10.83 -32.13 24.10
C HIS A 280 12.05 -31.21 24.02
N ILE A 281 11.89 -29.92 24.29
CA ILE A 281 12.93 -28.89 24.07
C ILE A 281 13.96 -28.94 25.19
N HIS A 282 15.24 -29.03 24.82
CA HIS A 282 16.39 -28.96 25.71
C HIS A 282 17.26 -27.71 25.49
N GLU A 283 17.35 -27.20 24.26
CA GLU A 283 18.04 -25.94 23.92
C GLU A 283 17.18 -25.10 22.96
N MET A 284 17.15 -23.78 23.13
CA MET A 284 16.51 -22.85 22.20
C MET A 284 17.25 -21.51 22.17
N HIS A 285 17.87 -21.17 21.05
CA HIS A 285 18.56 -19.89 20.87
C HIS A 285 17.98 -19.10 19.71
N VAL A 286 17.64 -17.83 19.94
CA VAL A 286 17.06 -16.94 18.91
C VAL A 286 18.16 -16.40 18.00
N GLU A 287 18.01 -16.58 16.68
CA GLU A 287 18.87 -15.98 15.65
C GLU A 287 18.34 -14.64 15.13
N ALA A 288 17.01 -14.43 15.15
CA ALA A 288 16.38 -13.18 14.72
C ALA A 288 15.00 -12.99 15.35
N THR A 289 14.73 -11.78 15.85
CA THR A 289 13.40 -11.32 16.32
C THR A 289 12.83 -10.31 15.31
N PRO A 290 11.50 -10.11 15.24
CA PRO A 290 10.94 -8.86 14.71
C PRO A 290 11.37 -7.67 15.57
N ASP A 291 11.78 -6.56 14.92
CA ASP A 291 12.09 -5.29 15.59
C ASP A 291 10.84 -4.44 15.89
N GLU A 292 9.79 -4.61 15.08
CA GLU A 292 8.50 -3.94 15.23
C GLU A 292 7.35 -4.97 15.39
N PRO A 293 6.25 -4.62 16.09
CA PRO A 293 5.07 -5.47 16.17
C PRO A 293 4.50 -5.78 14.79
N LEU A 294 4.23 -7.06 14.53
CA LEU A 294 3.65 -7.50 13.25
C LEU A 294 2.24 -6.92 13.05
N PRO A 295 1.85 -6.58 11.79
CA PRO A 295 0.52 -6.04 11.47
C PRO A 295 -0.61 -7.07 11.65
N PHE A 296 -0.25 -8.35 11.65
CA PHE A 296 -1.08 -9.53 11.96
C PHE A 296 -0.14 -10.74 12.09
N THR A 297 -0.62 -11.79 12.77
CA THR A 297 0.05 -13.09 12.88
C THR A 297 -0.20 -13.96 11.65
N VAL A 298 0.64 -14.98 11.43
CA VAL A 298 0.41 -15.95 10.36
C VAL A 298 -0.89 -16.72 10.59
N HIS A 299 -1.18 -17.09 11.84
CA HIS A 299 -2.40 -17.78 12.23
C HIS A 299 -3.68 -16.98 11.89
N GLU A 300 -3.71 -15.67 12.17
CA GLU A 300 -4.83 -14.78 11.80
C GLU A 300 -4.98 -14.63 10.27
N ALA A 301 -3.88 -14.69 9.51
CA ALA A 301 -3.90 -14.66 8.05
C ALA A 301 -4.30 -16.00 7.42
N GLU A 302 -4.26 -17.10 8.18
CA GLU A 302 -4.67 -18.44 7.75
C GLU A 302 -6.17 -18.70 7.93
N VAL A 303 -6.81 -18.07 8.93
CA VAL A 303 -8.26 -18.19 9.21
C VAL A 303 -9.09 -18.09 7.92
N SER A 304 -9.79 -19.19 7.61
CA SER A 304 -10.58 -19.31 6.39
C SER A 304 -11.88 -18.51 6.49
N LYS A 305 -12.48 -18.19 5.33
CA LYS A 305 -13.81 -17.58 5.30
C LYS A 305 -14.87 -18.50 5.91
N ALA A 306 -14.77 -19.81 5.69
CA ALA A 306 -15.74 -20.80 6.17
C ALA A 306 -15.81 -20.86 7.70
N GLU A 307 -14.65 -20.78 8.38
CA GLU A 307 -14.57 -20.71 9.85
C GLU A 307 -15.29 -19.47 10.40
N THR A 308 -14.97 -18.28 9.87
CA THR A 308 -15.63 -17.01 10.30
C THR A 308 -17.13 -16.92 10.00
N GLN A 309 -17.72 -17.95 9.38
CA GLN A 309 -19.15 -18.08 9.10
C GLN A 309 -19.84 -19.16 9.97
N GLN A 310 -19.12 -19.82 10.88
CA GLN A 310 -19.71 -20.75 11.85
C GLN A 310 -20.28 -20.00 13.05
N GLU A 311 -21.45 -20.41 13.54
CA GLU A 311 -22.07 -19.79 14.72
C GLU A 311 -21.20 -20.00 15.97
N GLY A 312 -20.78 -18.89 16.58
CA GLY A 312 -19.94 -18.89 17.79
C GLY A 312 -18.45 -18.67 17.57
N ASP A 313 -17.95 -18.66 16.32
CA ASP A 313 -16.57 -18.23 16.07
C ASP A 313 -16.42 -16.72 16.32
N THR A 314 -15.32 -16.33 16.94
CA THR A 314 -14.96 -14.94 17.28
C THR A 314 -13.66 -14.47 16.62
N ARG A 315 -13.02 -15.34 15.82
CA ARG A 315 -11.77 -15.04 15.10
C ARG A 315 -12.01 -14.05 13.96
N HIS A 316 -11.09 -13.10 13.79
CA HIS A 316 -11.16 -12.08 12.76
C HIS A 316 -10.24 -12.41 11.58
N ARG A 317 -10.80 -12.69 10.40
CA ARG A 317 -10.03 -12.90 9.16
C ARG A 317 -9.32 -11.60 8.73
N VAL A 318 -8.00 -11.65 8.57
CA VAL A 318 -7.21 -10.53 8.03
C VAL A 318 -7.69 -10.19 6.60
N SER A 319 -7.98 -8.92 6.35
CA SER A 319 -8.45 -8.48 5.03
C SER A 319 -7.39 -8.67 3.94
N ASP A 320 -7.82 -8.98 2.72
CA ASP A 320 -6.93 -9.27 1.59
C ASP A 320 -6.03 -8.07 1.24
N ARG A 321 -6.54 -6.83 1.42
CA ARG A 321 -5.73 -5.60 1.30
C ARG A 321 -4.62 -5.51 2.35
N ALA A 322 -4.88 -5.94 3.59
CA ALA A 322 -3.86 -5.96 4.63
C ALA A 322 -2.82 -7.06 4.37
N ARG A 323 -3.24 -8.24 3.91
CA ARG A 323 -2.36 -9.33 3.47
C ARG A 323 -1.42 -8.89 2.34
N GLN A 324 -1.99 -8.37 1.25
CA GLN A 324 -1.23 -7.89 0.08
C GLN A 324 -0.33 -6.69 0.41
N GLY A 325 -0.79 -5.76 1.26
CA GLY A 325 0.02 -4.62 1.72
C GLY A 325 1.23 -5.03 2.59
N ASN A 326 1.16 -6.20 3.24
CA ASN A 326 2.21 -6.75 4.10
C ASN A 326 2.69 -8.11 3.57
N ARG A 327 2.89 -8.20 2.25
CA ARG A 327 3.07 -9.47 1.52
C ARG A 327 4.15 -10.40 2.10
N ILE A 328 5.19 -9.88 2.74
CA ILE A 328 6.28 -10.68 3.34
C ILE A 328 5.81 -11.59 4.49
N ILE A 329 4.83 -11.18 5.31
CA ILE A 329 4.27 -12.02 6.39
C ILE A 329 3.18 -12.96 5.85
N ASP A 330 2.37 -12.48 4.89
CA ASP A 330 1.36 -13.25 4.17
C ASP A 330 1.95 -14.42 3.35
N LEU A 331 3.09 -14.21 2.67
CA LEU A 331 3.84 -15.26 1.95
C LEU A 331 4.39 -16.35 2.88
N ARG A 332 4.35 -16.17 4.21
CA ARG A 332 4.72 -17.21 5.17
C ARG A 332 3.56 -18.16 5.48
N THR A 333 2.31 -17.82 5.17
CA THR A 333 1.15 -18.72 5.37
C THR A 333 1.36 -20.01 4.58
N THR A 334 0.96 -21.14 5.18
CA THR A 334 1.00 -22.48 4.57
C THR A 334 0.30 -22.50 3.20
N ALA A 335 -0.85 -21.83 3.08
CA ALA A 335 -1.56 -21.67 1.81
C ALA A 335 -0.74 -20.91 0.76
N SER A 336 -0.10 -19.78 1.10
CA SER A 336 0.76 -19.06 0.14
C SER A 336 2.02 -19.85 -0.21
N GLN A 337 2.65 -20.50 0.78
CA GLN A 337 3.76 -21.42 0.57
C GLN A 337 3.41 -22.54 -0.42
N ALA A 338 2.22 -23.13 -0.30
CA ALA A 338 1.71 -24.15 -1.20
C ALA A 338 1.42 -23.61 -2.62
N ILE A 339 0.72 -22.46 -2.74
CA ILE A 339 0.45 -21.80 -4.04
C ILE A 339 1.73 -21.58 -4.84
N PHE A 340 2.81 -21.10 -4.20
CA PHE A 340 4.06 -20.81 -4.90
C PHE A 340 4.95 -22.03 -5.17
N ARG A 341 4.70 -23.18 -4.52
CA ARG A 341 5.27 -24.48 -4.93
C ARG A 341 4.56 -25.02 -6.17
N VAL A 342 3.23 -24.99 -6.19
CA VAL A 342 2.41 -25.35 -7.37
C VAL A 342 2.78 -24.45 -8.57
N GLN A 343 3.02 -23.16 -8.34
CA GLN A 343 3.53 -22.23 -9.36
C GLN A 343 4.83 -22.72 -10.00
N SER A 344 5.81 -23.11 -9.18
CA SER A 344 7.09 -23.66 -9.64
C SER A 344 6.87 -24.96 -10.45
N GLY A 345 5.96 -25.82 -9.98
CA GLY A 345 5.58 -27.07 -10.67
C GLY A 345 4.95 -26.85 -12.04
N ILE A 346 4.11 -25.83 -12.23
CA ILE A 346 3.54 -25.45 -13.53
C ILE A 346 4.67 -25.06 -14.51
N CYS A 347 5.59 -24.20 -14.08
CA CYS A 347 6.73 -23.78 -14.91
C CYS A 347 7.71 -24.92 -15.20
N GLN A 348 7.88 -25.87 -14.27
CA GLN A 348 8.65 -27.09 -14.51
C GLN A 348 7.99 -27.98 -15.56
N ALA A 349 6.70 -28.28 -15.40
CA ALA A 349 5.94 -29.12 -16.34
C ALA A 349 5.93 -28.55 -17.77
N PHE A 350 5.74 -27.23 -17.92
CA PHE A 350 5.77 -26.56 -19.22
C PHE A 350 7.12 -26.77 -19.93
N ARG A 351 8.25 -26.45 -19.29
CA ARG A 351 9.58 -26.66 -19.88
C ARG A 351 9.85 -28.13 -20.20
N SER A 352 9.60 -29.02 -19.23
CA SER A 352 9.89 -30.46 -19.37
C SER A 352 9.08 -31.09 -20.50
N HIS A 353 7.79 -30.75 -20.62
CA HIS A 353 6.96 -31.25 -21.72
C HIS A 353 7.44 -30.74 -23.08
N LEU A 354 7.68 -29.43 -23.22
CA LEU A 354 8.07 -28.83 -24.49
C LEU A 354 9.47 -29.27 -24.96
N HIS A 355 10.45 -29.42 -24.06
CA HIS A 355 11.74 -30.03 -24.40
C HIS A 355 11.59 -31.48 -24.86
N ASN A 356 10.74 -32.29 -24.20
CA ASN A 356 10.50 -33.69 -24.59
C ASN A 356 9.88 -33.83 -25.99
N ILE A 357 9.18 -32.80 -26.49
CA ILE A 357 8.66 -32.72 -27.87
C ILE A 357 9.47 -31.79 -28.79
N GLY A 358 10.74 -31.53 -28.43
CA GLY A 358 11.73 -30.93 -29.32
C GLY A 358 11.67 -29.40 -29.46
N PHE A 359 11.16 -28.67 -28.47
CA PHE A 359 11.23 -27.21 -28.44
C PHE A 359 12.51 -26.70 -27.75
N LEU A 360 13.02 -25.57 -28.26
CA LEU A 360 14.12 -24.81 -27.67
C LEU A 360 13.59 -23.69 -26.75
N GLU A 361 14.21 -23.48 -25.58
CA GLU A 361 13.95 -22.30 -24.75
C GLU A 361 14.70 -21.10 -25.34
N ILE A 362 14.00 -19.98 -25.57
CA ILE A 362 14.56 -18.72 -26.08
C ILE A 362 14.35 -17.58 -25.07
N HIS A 363 15.16 -16.54 -25.17
CA HIS A 363 15.07 -15.35 -24.33
C HIS A 363 15.02 -14.10 -25.21
N THR A 364 13.88 -13.42 -25.26
CA THR A 364 13.65 -12.27 -26.15
C THR A 364 13.80 -10.94 -25.40
N PRO A 365 14.31 -9.87 -26.05
CA PRO A 365 14.48 -8.57 -25.41
C PRO A 365 13.12 -7.97 -25.02
N LYS A 366 13.01 -7.51 -23.76
CA LYS A 366 11.79 -6.89 -23.23
C LYS A 366 11.73 -5.37 -23.41
N LEU A 367 12.81 -4.78 -23.94
CA LEU A 367 12.85 -3.41 -24.44
C LEU A 367 12.74 -3.44 -25.97
N GLN A 368 11.78 -2.68 -26.52
CA GLN A 368 11.49 -2.56 -27.95
C GLN A 368 11.66 -1.12 -28.41
N GLY A 369 12.07 -0.91 -29.67
CA GLY A 369 12.24 0.43 -30.27
C GLY A 369 10.92 1.14 -30.59
N ALA A 370 9.83 0.38 -30.76
CA ALA A 370 8.49 0.86 -31.10
C ALA A 370 7.41 0.18 -30.24
N ALA A 371 6.18 0.69 -30.32
CA ALA A 371 5.00 0.06 -29.74
C ALA A 371 4.52 -1.08 -30.67
N SER A 372 4.50 -2.31 -30.16
CA SER A 372 4.44 -3.52 -31.00
C SER A 372 3.04 -3.96 -31.46
N GLU A 373 1.99 -3.72 -30.66
CA GLU A 373 0.64 -4.25 -30.95
C GLU A 373 -0.45 -3.17 -30.88
N SER A 374 -0.42 -2.30 -29.87
CA SER A 374 -1.41 -1.22 -29.71
C SER A 374 -0.74 0.11 -29.32
N GLY A 375 -0.79 1.09 -30.23
CA GLY A 375 -0.09 2.39 -30.12
C GLY A 375 -0.56 3.34 -29.01
N ALA A 376 -1.31 2.86 -28.01
CA ALA A 376 -1.85 3.62 -26.89
C ALA A 376 -1.58 2.99 -25.50
N SER A 377 -1.12 1.73 -25.42
CA SER A 377 -1.13 0.93 -24.17
C SER A 377 0.19 0.23 -23.84
N VAL A 378 1.32 0.84 -24.20
CA VAL A 378 2.69 0.39 -23.88
C VAL A 378 3.33 1.22 -22.77
N PHE A 379 4.15 0.60 -21.90
CA PHE A 379 4.98 1.35 -20.96
C PHE A 379 6.19 1.95 -21.68
N LYS A 380 6.34 3.27 -21.58
CA LYS A 380 7.48 4.02 -22.15
C LYS A 380 8.61 4.14 -21.12
N VAL A 381 9.84 3.90 -21.57
CA VAL A 381 11.08 4.00 -20.79
C VAL A 381 11.99 5.05 -21.46
N ASP A 382 12.71 5.85 -20.66
CA ASP A 382 13.83 6.65 -21.16
C ASP A 382 15.09 5.77 -21.26
N TYR A 383 15.56 5.56 -22.49
CA TYR A 383 16.66 4.67 -22.80
C TYR A 383 17.85 5.46 -23.37
N PHE A 384 18.55 6.17 -22.49
CA PHE A 384 19.65 7.09 -22.81
C PHE A 384 19.23 8.31 -23.65
N GLY A 385 18.10 8.95 -23.30
CA GLY A 385 17.60 10.17 -23.97
C GLY A 385 16.79 9.90 -25.24
N ARG A 386 16.62 8.63 -25.63
CA ARG A 386 15.70 8.17 -26.68
C ARG A 386 14.61 7.29 -26.06
N PRO A 387 13.39 7.25 -26.61
CA PRO A 387 12.35 6.38 -26.11
C PRO A 387 12.69 4.90 -26.37
N ALA A 388 12.30 4.05 -25.43
CA ALA A 388 12.08 2.62 -25.64
C ALA A 388 10.74 2.21 -24.99
N PHE A 389 10.25 1.02 -25.29
CA PHE A 389 8.97 0.52 -24.78
C PHE A 389 9.13 -0.87 -24.16
N LEU A 390 8.34 -1.20 -23.14
CA LEU A 390 8.27 -2.56 -22.62
C LEU A 390 7.33 -3.43 -23.47
N ALA A 391 7.77 -4.65 -23.74
CA ALA A 391 7.07 -5.58 -24.63
C ALA A 391 5.71 -6.06 -24.05
N GLN A 392 4.63 -5.91 -24.83
CA GLN A 392 3.28 -6.38 -24.49
C GLN A 392 3.15 -7.91 -24.55
N SER A 393 4.06 -8.56 -25.25
CA SER A 393 4.20 -10.01 -25.44
C SER A 393 5.61 -10.30 -26.01
N PRO A 394 6.12 -11.55 -25.99
CA PRO A 394 7.28 -11.93 -26.78
C PRO A 394 6.93 -12.21 -28.27
N GLN A 395 5.72 -11.86 -28.74
CA GLN A 395 5.14 -12.31 -30.01
C GLN A 395 5.98 -11.95 -31.25
N LEU A 396 6.63 -10.78 -31.27
CA LEU A 396 7.55 -10.43 -32.36
C LEU A 396 8.81 -11.31 -32.32
N GLY A 397 9.41 -11.47 -31.14
CA GLY A 397 10.66 -12.22 -30.95
C GLY A 397 10.53 -13.71 -31.27
N LYS A 398 9.44 -14.35 -30.84
CA LYS A 398 9.22 -15.78 -31.12
C LYS A 398 8.92 -16.06 -32.60
N GLN A 399 8.23 -15.16 -33.31
CA GLN A 399 8.05 -15.28 -34.77
C GLN A 399 9.35 -15.04 -35.54
N MET A 400 10.16 -14.05 -35.15
CA MET A 400 11.51 -13.86 -35.74
C MET A 400 12.41 -15.08 -35.53
N ALA A 401 12.26 -15.81 -34.41
CA ALA A 401 12.96 -17.07 -34.21
C ALA A 401 12.48 -18.17 -35.18
N ILE A 402 11.17 -18.29 -35.47
CA ILE A 402 10.67 -19.21 -36.50
C ILE A 402 11.23 -18.85 -37.89
N ALA A 403 11.31 -17.56 -38.23
CA ALA A 403 11.90 -17.07 -39.47
C ALA A 403 13.44 -17.26 -39.54
N ALA A 404 14.10 -17.51 -38.41
CA ALA A 404 15.51 -17.85 -38.29
C ALA A 404 15.74 -19.36 -38.07
N ASP A 405 14.95 -20.20 -38.75
CA ASP A 405 14.98 -21.68 -38.74
C ASP A 405 14.77 -22.38 -37.38
N PHE A 406 14.48 -21.67 -36.29
CA PHE A 406 14.16 -22.31 -35.00
C PHE A 406 12.73 -22.88 -35.01
N ARG A 407 12.53 -24.03 -35.68
CA ARG A 407 11.23 -24.68 -35.97
C ARG A 407 10.23 -24.74 -34.80
N ARG A 408 10.69 -24.83 -33.55
CA ARG A 408 9.87 -24.97 -32.34
C ARG A 408 10.54 -24.21 -31.18
N VAL A 409 9.91 -23.16 -30.66
CA VAL A 409 10.46 -22.31 -29.59
C VAL A 409 9.46 -22.04 -28.46
N PHE A 410 9.96 -21.92 -27.23
CA PHE A 410 9.19 -21.42 -26.09
C PHE A 410 9.98 -20.41 -25.28
N GLU A 411 9.28 -19.58 -24.51
CA GLU A 411 9.89 -18.65 -23.55
C GLU A 411 9.06 -18.61 -22.25
N ILE A 412 9.75 -18.54 -21.11
CA ILE A 412 9.15 -18.12 -19.83
C ILE A 412 9.77 -16.78 -19.44
N GLY A 413 8.95 -15.72 -19.37
CA GLY A 413 9.46 -14.37 -19.12
C GLY A 413 8.38 -13.35 -18.75
N PRO A 414 8.79 -12.13 -18.33
CA PRO A 414 7.86 -11.08 -17.94
C PRO A 414 7.16 -10.46 -19.17
N VAL A 415 5.89 -10.09 -18.97
CA VAL A 415 4.97 -9.54 -19.96
C VAL A 415 4.27 -8.32 -19.37
N PHE A 416 4.18 -7.22 -20.14
CA PHE A 416 3.82 -5.90 -19.62
C PHE A 416 2.59 -5.29 -20.32
N ARG A 417 1.49 -5.08 -19.60
CA ARG A 417 0.28 -4.40 -20.12
C ARG A 417 0.09 -3.06 -19.41
N ALA A 418 0.13 -1.95 -20.15
CA ALA A 418 -0.01 -0.60 -19.56
C ALA A 418 -1.48 -0.11 -19.48
N GLU A 419 -2.44 -1.02 -19.60
CA GLU A 419 -3.85 -0.72 -19.40
C GLU A 419 -4.15 -0.35 -17.94
N ASN A 420 -4.97 0.69 -17.71
CA ASN A 420 -5.39 1.10 -16.37
C ASN A 420 -6.53 0.20 -15.82
N SER A 421 -6.33 -1.12 -15.85
CA SER A 421 -7.35 -2.15 -15.60
C SER A 421 -7.20 -2.77 -14.20
N ASN A 422 -7.71 -2.09 -13.17
CA ASN A 422 -7.61 -2.55 -11.78
C ASN A 422 -8.73 -3.55 -11.41
N THR A 423 -8.73 -4.75 -12.00
CA THR A 423 -9.71 -5.83 -11.72
C THR A 423 -9.12 -6.90 -10.78
N HIS A 424 -9.85 -8.00 -10.56
CA HIS A 424 -9.35 -9.22 -9.89
C HIS A 424 -8.72 -10.24 -10.88
N ARG A 425 -8.76 -9.95 -12.19
CA ARG A 425 -8.22 -10.78 -13.28
C ARG A 425 -6.90 -10.24 -13.85
N HIS A 426 -6.62 -8.94 -13.70
CA HIS A 426 -5.58 -8.24 -14.46
C HIS A 426 -4.43 -7.73 -13.59
N LEU A 427 -3.25 -7.67 -14.21
CA LEU A 427 -1.98 -7.16 -13.69
C LEU A 427 -1.33 -6.30 -14.77
N THR A 428 -0.45 -5.38 -14.38
CA THR A 428 0.36 -4.59 -15.33
C THR A 428 1.69 -5.25 -15.70
N GLU A 429 2.17 -6.16 -14.86
CA GLU A 429 3.34 -7.01 -15.07
C GLU A 429 3.00 -8.41 -14.57
N PHE A 430 3.20 -9.43 -15.40
CA PHE A 430 2.92 -10.84 -15.11
C PHE A 430 3.88 -11.75 -15.91
N THR A 431 3.83 -13.07 -15.68
CA THR A 431 4.73 -14.03 -16.34
C THR A 431 4.00 -14.74 -17.49
N GLY A 432 4.52 -14.62 -18.70
CA GLY A 432 4.08 -15.40 -19.86
C GLY A 432 4.78 -16.76 -19.91
N LEU A 433 4.03 -17.81 -20.28
CA LEU A 433 4.56 -19.06 -20.81
C LEU A 433 4.17 -19.09 -22.29
N ASP A 434 5.09 -18.70 -23.16
CA ASP A 434 4.83 -18.51 -24.58
C ASP A 434 5.44 -19.64 -25.40
N LEU A 435 4.76 -20.04 -26.49
CA LEU A 435 5.35 -20.88 -27.53
C LEU A 435 4.94 -20.44 -28.93
N GLU A 436 5.74 -20.83 -29.90
CA GLU A 436 5.49 -20.70 -31.34
C GLU A 436 6.18 -21.87 -32.07
N MET A 437 5.60 -22.33 -33.17
CA MET A 437 6.16 -23.41 -34.00
C MET A 437 5.77 -23.26 -35.47
N ALA A 438 6.66 -23.69 -36.37
CA ALA A 438 6.28 -23.95 -37.75
C ALA A 438 5.22 -25.06 -37.82
N ILE A 439 4.29 -24.94 -38.75
CA ILE A 439 3.22 -25.92 -39.03
C ILE A 439 3.43 -26.53 -40.41
N ASP A 440 3.14 -27.81 -40.55
CA ASP A 440 3.40 -28.57 -41.78
C ASP A 440 2.16 -28.56 -42.72
N GLU A 441 0.93 -28.60 -42.18
CA GLU A 441 -0.33 -28.64 -42.94
C GLU A 441 -1.43 -27.71 -42.40
N HIS A 442 -1.68 -27.69 -41.08
CA HIS A 442 -2.84 -27.01 -40.49
C HIS A 442 -2.60 -26.51 -39.06
N TYR A 443 -3.11 -25.32 -38.72
CA TYR A 443 -2.88 -24.68 -37.42
C TYR A 443 -3.39 -25.48 -36.20
N HIS A 444 -4.26 -26.47 -36.42
CA HIS A 444 -4.62 -27.45 -35.38
C HIS A 444 -3.43 -28.29 -34.88
N GLU A 445 -2.29 -28.33 -35.58
CA GLU A 445 -1.03 -28.84 -35.03
C GLU A 445 -0.61 -28.10 -33.76
N VAL A 446 -0.70 -26.77 -33.78
CA VAL A 446 -0.41 -25.90 -32.63
C VAL A 446 -1.41 -26.15 -31.51
N LEU A 447 -2.70 -26.28 -31.87
CA LEU A 447 -3.77 -26.58 -30.92
C LEU A 447 -3.52 -27.93 -30.23
N ARG A 448 -3.16 -28.98 -30.98
CA ARG A 448 -2.78 -30.31 -30.42
C ARG A 448 -1.57 -30.22 -29.49
N VAL A 449 -0.54 -29.44 -29.84
CA VAL A 449 0.63 -29.23 -28.97
C VAL A 449 0.23 -28.50 -27.68
N LEU A 450 -0.52 -27.40 -27.76
CA LEU A 450 -0.98 -26.65 -26.59
C LEU A 450 -1.89 -27.50 -25.70
N ASP A 451 -2.82 -28.27 -26.28
CA ASP A 451 -3.68 -29.20 -25.56
C ASP A 451 -2.88 -30.27 -24.80
N SER A 452 -1.89 -30.88 -25.45
CA SER A 452 -0.97 -31.82 -24.78
C SER A 452 -0.18 -31.16 -23.65
N THR A 453 0.19 -29.88 -23.82
CA THR A 453 0.98 -29.12 -22.83
C THR A 453 0.15 -28.78 -21.59
N PHE A 454 -1.09 -28.32 -21.77
CA PHE A 454 -2.01 -28.10 -20.65
C PHE A 454 -2.31 -29.40 -19.90
N LYS A 455 -2.57 -30.50 -20.60
CA LYS A 455 -2.79 -31.83 -20.00
C LYS A 455 -1.56 -32.32 -19.23
N ALA A 456 -0.35 -32.13 -19.77
CA ALA A 456 0.89 -32.45 -19.09
C ALA A 456 1.08 -31.62 -17.80
N ILE A 457 0.78 -30.32 -17.84
CA ILE A 457 0.80 -29.44 -16.66
C ILE A 457 -0.20 -29.90 -15.60
N PHE A 458 -1.48 -30.11 -15.97
CA PHE A 458 -2.51 -30.53 -15.03
C PHE A 458 -2.16 -31.87 -14.39
N LYS A 459 -1.75 -32.85 -15.20
CA LYS A 459 -1.31 -34.17 -14.72
C LYS A 459 -0.13 -34.05 -13.76
N PHE A 460 0.96 -33.39 -14.17
CA PHE A 460 2.16 -33.24 -13.34
C PHE A 460 1.87 -32.56 -12.00
N VAL A 461 1.04 -31.50 -12.00
CA VAL A 461 0.66 -30.79 -10.78
C VAL A 461 -0.16 -31.68 -9.84
N TYR A 462 -1.17 -32.40 -10.34
CA TYR A 462 -1.99 -33.29 -9.50
C TYR A 462 -1.26 -34.56 -9.03
N GLU A 463 -0.24 -35.02 -9.75
CA GLU A 463 0.60 -36.15 -9.34
C GLU A 463 1.67 -35.75 -8.32
N ASN A 464 2.28 -34.56 -8.44
CA ASN A 464 3.49 -34.20 -7.66
C ASN A 464 3.27 -33.16 -6.54
N TYR A 465 2.17 -32.40 -6.57
CA TYR A 465 1.88 -31.31 -5.59
C TYR A 465 0.54 -31.48 -4.88
N LYS A 466 0.11 -32.74 -4.71
CA LYS A 466 -1.19 -33.06 -4.09
C LYS A 466 -1.29 -32.54 -2.66
N GLU A 467 -0.22 -32.62 -1.88
CA GLU A 467 -0.20 -32.13 -0.49
C GLU A 467 -0.36 -30.61 -0.43
N GLU A 468 0.34 -29.86 -1.28
CA GLU A 468 0.12 -28.42 -1.45
C GLU A 468 -1.32 -28.10 -1.85
N ILE A 469 -1.91 -28.84 -2.79
CA ILE A 469 -3.30 -28.63 -3.22
C ILE A 469 -4.26 -28.81 -2.04
N GLU A 470 -4.10 -29.84 -1.21
CA GLU A 470 -4.93 -30.03 -0.01
C GLU A 470 -4.69 -28.95 1.06
N VAL A 471 -3.46 -28.44 1.21
CA VAL A 471 -3.18 -27.27 2.06
C VAL A 471 -3.89 -26.01 1.54
N VAL A 472 -3.89 -25.77 0.21
CA VAL A 472 -4.60 -24.64 -0.40
C VAL A 472 -6.11 -24.78 -0.23
N LYS A 473 -6.68 -25.99 -0.40
CA LYS A 473 -8.12 -26.26 -0.21
C LYS A 473 -8.63 -25.88 1.18
N ARG A 474 -7.80 -25.91 2.24
CA ARG A 474 -8.17 -25.45 3.60
C ARG A 474 -8.54 -23.95 3.63
N GLN A 475 -7.77 -23.09 2.95
CA GLN A 475 -8.04 -21.65 2.89
C GLN A 475 -8.95 -21.25 1.71
N PHE A 476 -8.84 -21.96 0.58
CA PHE A 476 -9.59 -21.72 -0.66
C PHE A 476 -10.35 -22.99 -1.10
N PRO A 477 -11.51 -23.34 -0.49
CA PRO A 477 -12.21 -24.57 -0.80
C PRO A 477 -12.65 -24.68 -2.26
N HIS A 478 -12.13 -25.68 -2.97
CA HIS A 478 -12.43 -25.94 -4.38
C HIS A 478 -12.45 -27.45 -4.68
N LYS A 479 -13.13 -27.81 -5.77
CA LYS A 479 -13.04 -29.14 -6.39
C LYS A 479 -11.91 -29.13 -7.42
N ASP A 480 -11.28 -30.28 -7.61
CA ASP A 480 -10.23 -30.46 -8.60
C ASP A 480 -10.73 -30.15 -10.03
N LEU A 481 -9.79 -29.87 -10.93
CA LEU A 481 -10.09 -29.56 -12.33
C LEU A 481 -10.48 -30.84 -13.07
N VAL A 482 -11.55 -30.82 -13.85
CA VAL A 482 -11.90 -31.92 -14.76
C VAL A 482 -11.54 -31.52 -16.18
N TRP A 483 -10.73 -32.34 -16.85
CA TRP A 483 -10.50 -32.28 -18.29
C TRP A 483 -10.82 -33.64 -18.91
N LEU A 484 -10.87 -33.71 -20.24
CA LEU A 484 -11.16 -34.94 -21.00
C LEU A 484 -9.94 -35.35 -21.83
N ASP A 485 -9.82 -36.64 -22.14
CA ASP A 485 -8.76 -37.15 -23.02
C ASP A 485 -8.87 -36.54 -24.43
N GLN A 486 -10.09 -36.46 -24.96
CA GLN A 486 -10.44 -35.66 -26.13
C GLN A 486 -11.06 -34.33 -25.68
N THR A 487 -10.34 -33.22 -25.90
CA THR A 487 -10.81 -31.87 -25.52
C THR A 487 -11.89 -31.40 -26.49
N PRO A 488 -13.02 -30.82 -26.01
CA PRO A 488 -13.98 -30.17 -26.89
C PRO A 488 -13.35 -28.95 -27.57
N ILE A 489 -13.34 -28.97 -28.90
CA ILE A 489 -13.00 -27.83 -29.76
C ILE A 489 -14.32 -27.39 -30.40
N ILE A 490 -14.76 -26.17 -30.11
CA ILE A 490 -16.09 -25.67 -30.48
C ILE A 490 -15.91 -24.40 -31.31
N PRO A 491 -16.48 -24.27 -32.52
CA PRO A 491 -16.45 -23.01 -33.26
C PRO A 491 -17.07 -21.87 -32.45
N PHE A 492 -16.49 -20.68 -32.47
CA PHE A 492 -16.91 -19.52 -31.67
C PHE A 492 -18.42 -19.26 -31.78
N ALA A 493 -18.93 -19.20 -33.01
CA ALA A 493 -20.35 -19.07 -33.33
C ALA A 493 -21.23 -20.19 -32.74
N GLU A 494 -20.73 -21.43 -32.63
CA GLU A 494 -21.46 -22.52 -31.97
C GLU A 494 -21.46 -22.36 -30.44
N GLY A 495 -20.37 -21.85 -29.86
CA GLY A 495 -20.32 -21.44 -28.45
C GLY A 495 -21.35 -20.37 -28.12
N ILE A 496 -21.44 -19.32 -28.96
CA ILE A 496 -22.47 -18.27 -28.84
C ILE A 496 -23.88 -18.86 -28.94
N ARG A 497 -24.15 -19.75 -29.91
CA ARG A 497 -25.44 -20.45 -30.00
C ARG A 497 -25.78 -21.22 -28.74
N MET A 498 -24.86 -22.03 -28.20
CA MET A 498 -25.10 -22.77 -26.95
C MET A 498 -25.43 -21.87 -25.77
N LEU A 499 -24.84 -20.66 -25.71
CA LEU A 499 -25.13 -19.68 -24.67
C LEU A 499 -26.49 -19.00 -24.86
N ASN A 500 -26.84 -18.61 -26.09
CA ASN A 500 -28.16 -18.05 -26.41
C ASN A 500 -29.28 -19.09 -26.21
N GLU A 501 -29.04 -20.36 -26.55
CA GLU A 501 -29.92 -21.51 -26.30
C GLU A 501 -30.15 -21.77 -24.81
N SER A 502 -29.16 -21.51 -23.94
CA SER A 502 -29.31 -21.66 -22.49
C SER A 502 -30.17 -20.56 -21.84
N GLY A 503 -30.76 -19.66 -22.63
CA GLY A 503 -31.54 -18.53 -22.14
C GLY A 503 -30.71 -17.36 -21.57
N TYR A 504 -29.37 -17.40 -21.71
CA TYR A 504 -28.53 -16.27 -21.31
C TYR A 504 -28.71 -15.08 -22.28
N ARG A 505 -28.66 -13.86 -21.77
CA ARG A 505 -28.83 -12.62 -22.53
C ARG A 505 -27.86 -11.55 -22.00
N ASP A 506 -27.50 -10.60 -22.86
CA ASP A 506 -26.56 -9.52 -22.52
C ASP A 506 -27.13 -8.54 -21.47
N GLU A 507 -26.34 -7.52 -21.09
CA GLU A 507 -26.78 -6.51 -20.11
C GLU A 507 -27.99 -5.66 -20.58
N ASN A 508 -28.35 -5.73 -21.87
CA ASN A 508 -29.51 -5.08 -22.47
C ASN A 508 -30.70 -6.03 -22.69
N GLY A 509 -30.58 -7.32 -22.33
CA GLY A 509 -31.61 -8.35 -22.51
C GLY A 509 -31.69 -8.97 -23.92
N LYS A 510 -30.65 -8.79 -24.76
CA LYS A 510 -30.54 -9.32 -26.12
C LYS A 510 -29.75 -10.63 -26.17
N GLU A 511 -29.88 -11.34 -27.29
CA GLU A 511 -29.00 -12.44 -27.66
C GLU A 511 -27.63 -11.90 -28.10
N LEU A 512 -26.57 -12.65 -27.81
CA LEU A 512 -25.21 -12.31 -28.22
C LEU A 512 -25.04 -12.59 -29.73
N PRO A 513 -24.40 -11.69 -30.49
CA PRO A 513 -24.07 -11.90 -31.91
C PRO A 513 -22.96 -12.95 -32.07
N GLU A 514 -22.94 -13.64 -33.22
CA GLU A 514 -21.93 -14.68 -33.52
C GLU A 514 -20.60 -14.11 -34.05
N ASP A 515 -20.56 -12.81 -34.36
CA ASP A 515 -19.48 -12.11 -35.07
C ASP A 515 -18.82 -10.94 -34.29
N GLU A 516 -19.28 -10.66 -33.06
CA GLU A 516 -18.60 -9.78 -32.10
C GLU A 516 -17.92 -10.57 -30.97
N ASP A 517 -17.02 -9.93 -30.21
CA ASP A 517 -16.26 -10.58 -29.12
C ASP A 517 -17.06 -10.70 -27.80
N MET A 518 -16.70 -11.66 -26.95
CA MET A 518 -17.40 -11.92 -25.68
C MET A 518 -16.93 -11.05 -24.53
N GLY A 519 -17.89 -10.56 -23.72
CA GLY A 519 -17.60 -9.97 -22.43
C GLY A 519 -17.29 -11.01 -21.35
N THR A 520 -16.62 -10.59 -20.28
CA THR A 520 -16.22 -11.49 -19.18
C THR A 520 -17.37 -12.19 -18.44
N ARG A 521 -18.59 -11.66 -18.52
CA ARG A 521 -19.77 -12.37 -17.98
C ARG A 521 -20.19 -13.54 -18.87
N ASP A 522 -20.02 -13.36 -20.18
CA ASP A 522 -20.42 -14.28 -21.24
C ASP A 522 -19.44 -15.47 -21.29
N GLU A 523 -18.13 -15.23 -21.14
CA GLU A 523 -17.11 -16.28 -20.92
C GLU A 523 -17.55 -17.27 -19.81
N ILE A 524 -17.96 -16.71 -18.65
CA ILE A 524 -18.26 -17.45 -17.44
C ILE A 524 -19.58 -18.21 -17.58
N ALA A 525 -20.57 -17.60 -18.24
CA ALA A 525 -21.84 -18.24 -18.54
C ALA A 525 -21.68 -19.39 -19.55
N LEU A 526 -20.94 -19.18 -20.65
CA LEU A 526 -20.61 -20.24 -21.62
C LEU A 526 -19.83 -21.38 -20.96
N GLY A 527 -18.89 -21.06 -20.07
CA GLY A 527 -18.18 -22.06 -19.28
C GLY A 527 -19.08 -22.90 -18.38
N ALA A 528 -20.15 -22.32 -17.83
CA ALA A 528 -21.16 -23.07 -17.08
C ALA A 528 -21.98 -23.99 -18.00
N VAL A 529 -22.42 -23.50 -19.16
CA VAL A 529 -23.13 -24.29 -20.18
C VAL A 529 -22.26 -25.47 -20.67
N ILE A 530 -20.98 -25.24 -20.96
CA ILE A 530 -20.04 -26.29 -21.36
C ILE A 530 -19.77 -27.27 -20.21
N LYS A 531 -19.66 -26.80 -18.97
CA LYS A 531 -19.54 -27.67 -17.79
C LYS A 531 -20.79 -28.52 -17.57
N GLU A 532 -21.97 -28.03 -17.93
CA GLU A 532 -23.21 -28.82 -17.89
C GLU A 532 -23.31 -29.80 -19.07
N LYS A 533 -23.05 -29.36 -20.30
CA LYS A 533 -23.21 -30.17 -21.53
C LYS A 533 -22.11 -31.24 -21.69
N PHE A 534 -20.85 -30.85 -21.51
CA PHE A 534 -19.66 -31.70 -21.77
C PHE A 534 -18.93 -32.15 -20.50
N LYS A 535 -19.36 -31.73 -19.30
CA LYS A 535 -18.79 -32.10 -17.98
C LYS A 535 -17.33 -31.68 -17.73
N THR A 536 -16.62 -31.13 -18.70
CA THR A 536 -15.26 -30.57 -18.59
C THR A 536 -15.24 -29.17 -17.96
N ASP A 537 -14.18 -28.83 -17.23
CA ASP A 537 -13.80 -27.44 -16.89
C ASP A 537 -12.93 -26.80 -17.98
N TYR A 538 -12.38 -27.58 -18.91
CA TYR A 538 -11.35 -27.18 -19.88
C TYR A 538 -11.77 -27.49 -21.33
N TYR A 539 -11.70 -26.48 -22.20
CA TYR A 539 -12.17 -26.55 -23.60
C TYR A 539 -11.48 -25.49 -24.48
N VAL A 540 -11.64 -25.61 -25.79
CA VAL A 540 -11.14 -24.65 -26.79
C VAL A 540 -12.30 -24.05 -27.58
N LEU A 541 -12.28 -22.74 -27.80
CA LEU A 541 -13.09 -22.07 -28.81
C LEU A 541 -12.22 -21.75 -30.03
N ASP A 542 -12.68 -22.07 -31.23
CA ASP A 542 -11.93 -21.95 -32.49
C ASP A 542 -12.66 -21.04 -33.50
N LYS A 543 -11.98 -20.59 -34.56
CA LYS A 543 -12.54 -19.73 -35.62
C LYS A 543 -13.12 -18.40 -35.11
N PHE A 544 -12.32 -17.64 -34.37
CA PHE A 544 -12.73 -16.31 -33.85
C PHE A 544 -12.93 -15.25 -34.94
N PRO A 545 -13.83 -14.26 -34.72
CA PRO A 545 -14.03 -13.12 -35.62
C PRO A 545 -12.75 -12.29 -35.86
N ALA A 546 -12.54 -11.85 -37.10
CA ALA A 546 -11.39 -11.05 -37.50
C ALA A 546 -11.37 -9.64 -36.92
N SER A 547 -12.51 -9.15 -36.42
CA SER A 547 -12.68 -7.90 -35.66
C SER A 547 -11.97 -7.95 -34.30
N ALA A 548 -11.90 -9.11 -33.66
CA ALA A 548 -11.37 -9.30 -32.31
C ALA A 548 -9.86 -9.60 -32.27
N ARG A 549 -9.16 -9.68 -33.42
CA ARG A 549 -7.82 -10.28 -33.50
C ARG A 549 -6.73 -9.35 -34.05
N PRO A 550 -5.47 -9.49 -33.59
CA PRO A 550 -4.34 -8.65 -34.03
C PRO A 550 -4.01 -8.73 -35.52
N PHE A 551 -3.19 -7.76 -35.97
CA PHE A 551 -2.77 -7.62 -37.36
C PHE A 551 -2.10 -8.88 -37.93
N TYR A 552 -1.30 -9.60 -37.12
CA TYR A 552 -0.57 -10.81 -37.54
C TYR A 552 -1.42 -12.09 -37.61
N ALA A 553 -2.68 -12.10 -37.16
CA ALA A 553 -3.52 -13.31 -37.20
C ALA A 553 -3.94 -13.68 -38.63
N MET A 554 -3.76 -14.94 -39.03
CA MET A 554 -4.17 -15.40 -40.37
C MET A 554 -5.71 -15.41 -40.52
N PRO A 555 -6.28 -14.82 -41.60
CA PRO A 555 -7.70 -14.98 -41.93
C PRO A 555 -8.08 -16.44 -42.18
N ASP A 556 -9.36 -16.77 -42.03
CA ASP A 556 -9.90 -18.04 -42.54
C ASP A 556 -10.01 -17.99 -44.09
N PRO A 557 -9.66 -19.07 -44.82
CA PRO A 557 -9.63 -19.06 -46.28
C PRO A 557 -11.03 -19.07 -46.94
N GLU A 558 -12.04 -19.62 -46.27
CA GLU A 558 -13.41 -19.69 -46.78
C GLU A 558 -14.25 -18.47 -46.36
N ASN A 559 -13.94 -17.88 -45.19
CA ASN A 559 -14.63 -16.71 -44.66
C ASN A 559 -13.66 -15.69 -44.04
N SER A 560 -13.30 -14.66 -44.82
CA SER A 560 -12.40 -13.57 -44.37
C SER A 560 -12.92 -12.71 -43.20
N ALA A 561 -14.17 -12.89 -42.73
CA ALA A 561 -14.65 -12.32 -41.47
C ALA A 561 -14.20 -13.12 -40.23
N LEU A 562 -13.66 -14.33 -40.41
CA LEU A 562 -13.11 -15.19 -39.36
C LEU A 562 -11.58 -15.31 -39.51
N THR A 563 -10.94 -15.95 -38.52
CA THR A 563 -9.50 -16.19 -38.47
C THR A 563 -9.16 -17.62 -38.07
N ASN A 564 -7.98 -18.09 -38.47
CA ASN A 564 -7.38 -19.33 -37.97
C ASN A 564 -6.78 -19.10 -36.57
N SER A 565 -7.63 -18.69 -35.62
CA SER A 565 -7.27 -18.39 -34.24
C SER A 565 -8.29 -18.95 -33.25
N PHE A 566 -7.81 -19.27 -32.06
CA PHE A 566 -8.53 -20.01 -31.03
C PHE A 566 -8.11 -19.54 -29.64
N ASP A 567 -9.05 -19.58 -28.69
CA ASP A 567 -8.78 -19.30 -27.28
C ASP A 567 -9.08 -20.53 -26.44
N ILE A 568 -8.23 -20.77 -25.43
CA ILE A 568 -8.31 -21.92 -24.54
C ILE A 568 -8.82 -21.45 -23.18
N PHE A 569 -9.84 -22.14 -22.66
CA PHE A 569 -10.59 -21.76 -21.48
C PHE A 569 -10.42 -22.77 -20.35
N CYS A 570 -10.36 -22.25 -19.12
CA CYS A 570 -10.37 -23.04 -17.90
C CYS A 570 -11.37 -22.44 -16.89
N ARG A 571 -12.34 -23.25 -16.46
CA ARG A 571 -13.47 -22.85 -15.60
C ARG A 571 -14.24 -21.62 -16.11
N GLY A 572 -14.49 -21.57 -17.43
CA GLY A 572 -15.25 -20.49 -18.07
C GLY A 572 -14.50 -19.16 -18.17
N GLN A 573 -13.18 -19.21 -18.29
CA GLN A 573 -12.32 -18.04 -18.32
C GLN A 573 -11.09 -18.29 -19.20
N GLU A 574 -10.74 -17.32 -20.03
CA GLU A 574 -9.55 -17.38 -20.90
C GLU A 574 -8.26 -17.59 -20.09
N ILE A 575 -7.41 -18.51 -20.56
CA ILE A 575 -6.04 -18.78 -20.07
C ILE A 575 -4.95 -18.65 -21.15
N LEU A 576 -5.32 -18.74 -22.43
CA LEU A 576 -4.44 -18.53 -23.57
C LEU A 576 -5.26 -18.07 -24.78
N SER A 577 -4.68 -17.14 -25.55
CA SER A 577 -5.05 -16.86 -26.93
C SER A 577 -3.97 -17.36 -27.89
N GLY A 578 -4.38 -17.96 -29.01
CA GLY A 578 -3.50 -18.63 -29.97
C GLY A 578 -4.02 -18.64 -31.40
N GLY A 579 -3.18 -19.08 -32.34
CA GLY A 579 -3.55 -19.17 -33.76
C GLY A 579 -2.38 -19.20 -34.72
N GLN A 580 -2.73 -19.31 -36.01
CA GLN A 580 -1.81 -19.18 -37.15
C GLN A 580 -1.42 -17.72 -37.37
N ARG A 581 -0.19 -17.51 -37.83
CA ARG A 581 0.33 -16.18 -38.22
C ARG A 581 0.36 -16.02 -39.73
N ILE A 582 0.23 -14.78 -40.17
CA ILE A 582 0.54 -14.40 -41.55
C ILE A 582 2.06 -14.46 -41.71
N HIS A 583 2.52 -15.40 -42.54
CA HIS A 583 3.94 -15.59 -42.86
C HIS A 583 4.34 -14.91 -44.19
N ASP A 584 3.36 -14.52 -45.01
CA ASP A 584 3.55 -13.78 -46.26
C ASP A 584 3.66 -12.27 -46.00
N ALA A 585 4.81 -11.67 -46.35
CA ALA A 585 5.08 -10.26 -46.08
C ALA A 585 4.11 -9.28 -46.77
N PRO A 586 3.75 -9.41 -48.07
CA PRO A 586 2.73 -8.57 -48.71
C PRO A 586 1.37 -8.59 -48.00
N THR A 587 0.89 -9.77 -47.60
CA THR A 587 -0.37 -9.93 -46.85
C THR A 587 -0.30 -9.29 -45.46
N LEU A 588 0.86 -9.42 -44.79
CA LEU A 588 1.11 -8.82 -43.48
C LEU A 588 1.11 -7.29 -43.56
N VAL A 589 1.81 -6.72 -44.54
CA VAL A 589 1.83 -5.27 -44.82
C VAL A 589 0.41 -4.75 -45.10
N ALA A 590 -0.33 -5.38 -46.00
CA ALA A 590 -1.70 -4.97 -46.35
C ALA A 590 -2.64 -4.98 -45.13
N LYS A 591 -2.45 -5.91 -44.18
CA LYS A 591 -3.24 -5.95 -42.94
C LYS A 591 -2.76 -4.91 -41.91
N MET A 592 -1.46 -4.61 -41.83
CA MET A 592 -0.94 -3.49 -41.02
C MET A 592 -1.49 -2.14 -41.51
N GLU A 593 -1.46 -1.88 -42.82
CA GLU A 593 -2.02 -0.67 -43.43
C GLU A 593 -3.52 -0.55 -43.16
N LYS A 594 -4.29 -1.64 -43.32
CA LYS A 594 -5.72 -1.70 -42.98
C LYS A 594 -6.00 -1.36 -41.51
N MET A 595 -5.07 -1.71 -40.61
CA MET A 595 -5.13 -1.38 -39.17
C MET A 595 -4.43 -0.07 -38.80
N LYS A 596 -4.00 0.74 -39.80
CA LYS A 596 -3.34 2.05 -39.65
C LYS A 596 -2.00 1.99 -38.90
N MET A 597 -1.29 0.87 -39.02
CA MET A 597 0.08 0.69 -38.52
C MET A 597 1.07 0.95 -39.67
N ASP A 598 2.18 1.65 -39.39
CA ASP A 598 3.28 1.85 -40.36
C ASP A 598 4.28 0.68 -40.24
N PRO A 599 4.47 -0.16 -41.28
CA PRO A 599 5.42 -1.27 -41.25
C PRO A 599 6.85 -0.87 -40.89
N LYS A 600 7.27 0.37 -41.19
CA LYS A 600 8.61 0.88 -40.87
C LYS A 600 8.88 0.99 -39.37
N THR A 601 7.84 1.03 -38.55
CA THR A 601 7.99 1.00 -37.08
C THR A 601 8.42 -0.38 -36.56
N LEU A 602 8.29 -1.42 -37.39
CA LEU A 602 8.62 -2.82 -37.07
C LEU A 602 9.59 -3.42 -38.13
N GLU A 603 10.52 -2.62 -38.66
CA GLU A 603 11.47 -3.00 -39.72
C GLU A 603 12.21 -4.32 -39.43
N GLU A 604 12.77 -4.48 -38.22
CA GLU A 604 13.48 -5.72 -37.78
C GLU A 604 12.57 -6.97 -37.84
N TYR A 605 11.29 -6.81 -37.50
CA TYR A 605 10.30 -7.88 -37.53
C TYR A 605 9.88 -8.21 -38.96
N MET A 606 9.56 -7.19 -39.78
CA MET A 606 9.18 -7.36 -41.18
C MET A 606 10.28 -8.04 -42.01
N THR A 607 11.54 -7.70 -41.77
CA THR A 607 12.72 -8.29 -42.43
C THR A 607 12.71 -9.82 -42.39
N GLY A 608 12.29 -10.43 -41.28
CA GLY A 608 12.23 -11.88 -41.15
C GLY A 608 11.20 -12.55 -42.09
N PHE A 609 10.09 -11.88 -42.38
CA PHE A 609 9.07 -12.38 -43.33
C PHE A 609 9.50 -12.13 -44.78
N GLU A 610 10.17 -11.01 -45.05
CA GLU A 610 10.72 -10.66 -46.37
C GLU A 610 11.84 -11.60 -46.82
N TRP A 611 12.58 -12.19 -45.87
CA TRP A 611 13.58 -13.23 -46.15
C TRP A 611 13.00 -14.65 -46.26
N GLY A 612 11.69 -14.82 -45.98
CA GLY A 612 10.96 -16.07 -46.13
C GLY A 612 10.68 -16.80 -44.81
N ALA A 613 9.64 -16.38 -44.09
CA ALA A 613 9.16 -17.12 -42.93
C ALA A 613 8.31 -18.35 -43.36
N PRO A 614 8.49 -19.54 -42.75
CA PRO A 614 7.61 -20.69 -43.01
C PRO A 614 6.22 -20.46 -42.39
N PRO A 615 5.17 -21.19 -42.82
CA PRO A 615 3.89 -21.21 -42.13
C PRO A 615 4.05 -21.57 -40.65
N HIS A 616 3.44 -20.80 -39.75
CA HIS A 616 3.61 -21.00 -38.31
C HIS A 616 2.42 -20.53 -37.47
N GLY A 617 2.44 -20.90 -36.20
CA GLY A 617 1.47 -20.47 -35.19
C GLY A 617 1.92 -20.79 -33.77
N GLY A 618 1.17 -20.27 -32.79
CA GLY A 618 1.53 -20.40 -31.38
C GLY A 618 0.47 -19.81 -30.45
N GLY A 619 0.87 -19.56 -29.21
CA GLY A 619 0.03 -18.91 -28.19
C GLY A 619 0.84 -18.52 -26.95
N GLY A 620 0.22 -17.73 -26.08
CA GLY A 620 0.81 -17.30 -24.80
C GLY A 620 -0.11 -17.61 -23.63
N ILE A 621 0.42 -18.26 -22.60
CA ILE A 621 -0.31 -18.62 -21.38
C ILE A 621 0.03 -17.60 -20.29
N GLY A 622 -0.97 -17.03 -19.62
CA GLY A 622 -0.75 -16.29 -18.38
C GLY A 622 -0.44 -17.27 -17.23
N MET A 623 0.78 -17.26 -16.69
CA MET A 623 1.21 -18.21 -15.65
C MET A 623 0.42 -18.04 -14.35
N GLU A 624 0.26 -16.80 -13.89
CA GLU A 624 -0.56 -16.46 -12.71
C GLU A 624 -2.04 -16.75 -12.98
N ARG A 625 -2.46 -16.71 -14.25
CA ARG A 625 -3.84 -16.94 -14.71
C ARG A 625 -4.23 -18.43 -14.65
N ILE A 626 -3.39 -19.32 -15.19
CA ILE A 626 -3.60 -20.78 -15.05
C ILE A 626 -3.58 -21.20 -13.58
N LEU A 627 -2.64 -20.69 -12.77
CA LEU A 627 -2.56 -20.99 -11.33
C LEU A 627 -3.81 -20.51 -10.56
N MET A 628 -4.27 -19.29 -10.82
CA MET A 628 -5.48 -18.71 -10.22
C MET A 628 -6.72 -19.58 -10.49
N LEU A 629 -6.86 -20.14 -11.69
CA LEU A 629 -8.05 -20.88 -12.11
C LEU A 629 -8.00 -22.37 -11.73
N LEU A 630 -6.81 -22.98 -11.79
CA LEU A 630 -6.57 -24.35 -11.31
C LEU A 630 -6.97 -24.48 -9.82
N LEU A 631 -6.36 -23.64 -8.97
CA LEU A 631 -6.56 -23.60 -7.52
C LEU A 631 -7.75 -22.70 -7.07
N LYS A 632 -8.48 -22.10 -8.01
CA LYS A 632 -9.67 -21.25 -7.79
C LYS A 632 -9.47 -20.12 -6.76
N LEU A 633 -8.36 -19.40 -6.84
CA LEU A 633 -7.89 -18.43 -5.82
C LEU A 633 -8.66 -17.09 -5.75
N GLY A 634 -9.63 -16.86 -6.65
CA GLY A 634 -10.56 -15.72 -6.63
C GLY A 634 -10.00 -14.36 -7.12
N ASP A 635 -8.74 -14.04 -6.82
CA ASP A 635 -8.02 -12.85 -7.31
C ASP A 635 -6.62 -13.25 -7.79
N ILE A 636 -6.21 -12.77 -8.97
CA ILE A 636 -4.89 -13.06 -9.55
C ILE A 636 -3.73 -12.59 -8.66
N ARG A 637 -3.93 -11.58 -7.81
CA ARG A 637 -2.94 -11.13 -6.80
C ARG A 637 -2.58 -12.24 -5.81
N ASN A 638 -3.49 -13.19 -5.55
CA ASN A 638 -3.18 -14.34 -4.70
C ASN A 638 -2.19 -15.29 -5.41
N ALA A 639 -2.32 -15.45 -6.72
CA ALA A 639 -1.42 -16.23 -7.60
C ALA A 639 -0.10 -15.51 -7.95
N THR A 640 0.09 -14.25 -7.55
CA THR A 640 1.26 -13.44 -7.93
C THR A 640 2.11 -13.14 -6.69
N MET A 641 3.41 -13.52 -6.67
CA MET A 641 4.19 -13.42 -5.43
C MET A 641 4.29 -11.97 -4.93
N PHE A 642 4.60 -11.02 -5.82
CA PHE A 642 4.60 -9.58 -5.55
C PHE A 642 3.81 -8.85 -6.65
N PRO A 643 2.49 -8.67 -6.50
CA PRO A 643 1.64 -8.18 -7.58
C PRO A 643 2.01 -6.78 -8.08
N ARG A 644 1.64 -6.52 -9.34
CA ARG A 644 1.77 -5.23 -10.02
C ARG A 644 0.47 -4.91 -10.72
N ASP A 645 -0.10 -3.77 -10.37
CA ASP A 645 -1.34 -3.24 -10.91
C ASP A 645 -1.26 -1.69 -10.97
N PRO A 646 -2.25 -0.97 -11.53
CA PRO A 646 -2.19 0.48 -11.69
C PRO A 646 -2.14 1.31 -10.39
N LYS A 647 -2.16 0.67 -9.20
CA LYS A 647 -2.00 1.31 -7.88
C LYS A 647 -0.66 0.97 -7.22
N SER A 648 0.14 0.12 -7.85
CA SER A 648 1.48 -0.23 -7.42
C SER A 648 2.47 0.90 -7.69
N LEU A 649 3.56 0.95 -6.91
CA LEU A 649 4.62 1.97 -7.02
C LEU A 649 4.09 3.43 -7.01
N PRO A 650 3.30 3.86 -5.99
CA PRO A 650 2.81 5.23 -5.90
C PRO A 650 3.97 6.22 -5.87
N TYR A 651 3.82 7.34 -6.59
CA TYR A 651 4.83 8.38 -6.70
C TYR A 651 5.24 8.89 -5.32
N LYS A 652 6.53 8.73 -5.00
CA LYS A 652 7.18 9.36 -3.85
C LYS A 652 7.96 10.56 -4.37
N PRO A 653 7.71 11.79 -3.88
CA PRO A 653 8.55 12.93 -4.25
C PRO A 653 10.00 12.65 -3.83
N PRO A 654 11.00 13.16 -4.58
CA PRO A 654 12.40 12.99 -4.20
C PRO A 654 12.65 13.66 -2.84
N VAL A 655 13.33 12.94 -1.94
CA VAL A 655 13.69 13.48 -0.62
C VAL A 655 14.63 14.67 -0.80
N LYS A 656 14.12 15.87 -0.55
CA LYS A 656 14.90 17.10 -0.67
C LYS A 656 15.89 17.19 0.49
N GLN A 657 17.10 17.67 0.20
CA GLN A 657 18.13 17.84 1.21
C GLN A 657 17.77 18.98 2.18
N LEU A 658 17.90 18.72 3.49
CA LEU A 658 17.74 19.73 4.54
C LEU A 658 18.70 20.90 4.31
N ARG A 659 18.25 22.12 4.57
CA ARG A 659 19.07 23.34 4.44
C ARG A 659 20.15 23.42 5.52
N HIS A 660 19.80 22.93 6.71
CA HIS A 660 20.68 22.80 7.87
C HIS A 660 20.76 21.34 8.31
N PRO A 661 21.56 20.48 7.65
CA PRO A 661 21.74 19.09 8.06
C PRO A 661 22.22 18.95 9.52
N GLU A 662 22.95 19.94 10.04
CA GLU A 662 23.38 20.03 11.43
C GLU A 662 22.24 20.29 12.42
N ALA A 663 21.08 20.78 11.93
CA ALA A 663 19.87 21.00 12.71
C ALA A 663 18.81 19.90 12.45
N SER A 664 19.25 18.67 12.12
CA SER A 664 18.35 17.54 11.90
C SER A 664 17.66 17.09 13.19
N THR A 665 16.43 16.59 13.06
CA THR A 665 15.62 15.96 14.13
C THR A 665 15.58 14.44 14.03
N MET A 666 15.95 13.88 12.87
CA MET A 666 16.19 12.44 12.67
C MET A 666 17.61 12.04 13.11
N HIS A 667 18.56 12.96 12.94
CA HIS A 667 19.96 12.84 13.34
C HIS A 667 20.34 14.04 14.21
N PRO A 668 19.87 14.11 15.47
CA PRO A 668 20.13 15.25 16.33
C PRO A 668 21.64 15.37 16.66
N PRO A 669 22.16 16.58 16.96
CA PRO A 669 23.58 16.80 17.23
C PRO A 669 24.20 15.92 18.31
N TRP A 670 23.39 15.44 19.26
CA TRP A 670 23.78 14.56 20.37
C TRP A 670 23.51 13.06 20.10
N GLN A 671 23.29 12.64 18.84
CA GLN A 671 23.01 11.23 18.53
C GLN A 671 24.16 10.31 19.03
N GLY A 672 23.86 9.48 20.03
CA GLY A 672 24.82 8.57 20.69
C GLY A 672 25.23 8.99 22.11
N THR A 673 24.84 10.18 22.57
CA THR A 673 25.21 10.75 23.88
C THR A 673 24.00 11.39 24.56
N ASP A 674 23.97 11.46 25.89
CA ASP A 674 22.95 12.25 26.59
C ASP A 674 23.21 13.75 26.39
N ARG A 675 22.22 14.46 25.83
CA ARG A 675 22.26 15.91 25.54
C ARG A 675 22.55 16.75 26.79
N VAL A 676 21.98 16.37 27.93
CA VAL A 676 22.09 17.10 29.21
C VAL A 676 23.48 16.88 29.80
N THR A 677 23.98 15.64 29.78
CA THR A 677 25.35 15.31 30.23
C THR A 677 26.41 15.94 29.33
N ALA A 678 26.14 16.09 28.03
CA ALA A 678 27.02 16.76 27.07
C ALA A 678 26.90 18.30 27.09
N HIS A 679 26.05 18.89 27.95
CA HIS A 679 25.76 20.32 28.01
C HIS A 679 25.34 20.95 26.66
N MET A 680 24.70 20.17 25.78
CA MET A 680 24.34 20.62 24.43
C MET A 680 22.98 21.32 24.41
N GLU A 681 22.93 22.51 23.81
CA GLU A 681 21.67 23.21 23.55
C GLU A 681 20.80 22.47 22.49
N PHE A 682 19.52 22.82 22.43
CA PHE A 682 18.64 22.35 21.36
C PHE A 682 18.97 23.04 20.03
N GLN A 683 18.56 22.46 18.90
CA GLN A 683 18.72 23.10 17.58
C GLN A 683 18.03 24.49 17.58
N PRO A 684 18.64 25.53 16.98
CA PRO A 684 18.01 26.85 16.85
C PRO A 684 16.70 26.78 16.06
N LEU A 685 15.73 27.62 16.41
CA LEU A 685 14.35 27.48 15.94
C LEU A 685 14.20 27.92 14.48
N GLU A 686 14.88 28.98 14.09
CA GLU A 686 15.01 29.49 12.73
C GLU A 686 15.58 28.42 11.77
N LYS A 687 16.59 27.66 12.19
CA LYS A 687 17.13 26.53 11.40
C LYS A 687 16.14 25.38 11.28
N LEU A 688 15.33 25.13 12.31
CA LEU A 688 14.26 24.14 12.25
C LEU A 688 13.11 24.60 11.33
N ILE A 689 12.79 25.90 11.28
CA ILE A 689 11.84 26.48 10.31
C ILE A 689 12.38 26.31 8.88
N ALA A 690 13.65 26.66 8.62
CA ALA A 690 14.29 26.48 7.32
C ALA A 690 14.46 25.01 6.89
N ASN A 691 14.37 24.05 7.82
CA ASN A 691 14.41 22.61 7.56
C ASN A 691 13.03 21.96 7.37
N TYR A 692 12.06 22.30 8.21
CA TYR A 692 10.80 21.56 8.37
C TYR A 692 9.54 22.43 8.36
N GLY A 693 9.68 23.76 8.44
CA GLY A 693 8.57 24.69 8.65
C GLY A 693 7.97 25.24 7.36
N ASP A 694 6.71 25.65 7.49
CA ASP A 694 5.93 26.38 6.50
C ASP A 694 5.72 27.85 6.95
N ALA A 695 5.00 28.63 6.16
CA ALA A 695 4.71 30.04 6.40
C ALA A 695 4.16 30.36 7.80
N SER A 696 3.35 29.46 8.37
CA SER A 696 2.80 29.60 9.73
C SER A 696 3.88 29.46 10.81
N ASN A 697 4.89 28.60 10.62
CA ASN A 697 5.98 28.43 11.58
C ASN A 697 6.89 29.66 11.68
N THR A 698 6.95 30.52 10.66
CA THR A 698 7.68 31.80 10.72
C THR A 698 7.10 32.80 11.74
N SER A 699 5.94 32.48 12.34
CA SER A 699 5.39 33.23 13.48
C SER A 699 5.96 32.82 14.84
N TRP A 700 6.60 31.66 14.94
CA TRP A 700 7.09 31.15 16.22
C TRP A 700 8.29 31.93 16.77
N LEU A 701 8.89 32.82 15.98
CA LEU A 701 9.96 33.72 16.41
C LEU A 701 9.43 34.97 17.16
N GLU A 702 8.11 35.18 17.19
CA GLU A 702 7.50 36.32 17.90
C GLU A 702 7.47 36.10 19.42
N PRO A 703 7.67 37.14 20.26
CA PRO A 703 7.73 36.99 21.72
C PRO A 703 6.50 36.39 22.39
N LYS A 704 5.34 36.37 21.71
CA LYS A 704 4.09 35.77 22.19
C LYS A 704 4.03 34.23 22.05
N PHE A 705 4.96 33.61 21.32
CA PHE A 705 5.01 32.17 21.16
C PHE A 705 5.90 31.49 22.20
N GLU A 706 5.34 30.47 22.85
CA GLU A 706 6.09 29.49 23.63
C GLU A 706 6.32 28.21 22.81
N HIS A 707 7.44 27.52 23.07
CA HIS A 707 7.81 26.32 22.32
C HIS A 707 8.02 25.14 23.26
N TRP A 708 7.29 24.05 22.99
CA TRP A 708 7.65 22.75 23.54
C TRP A 708 8.72 22.10 22.67
N ARG A 709 9.72 21.47 23.30
CA ARG A 709 10.80 20.71 22.62
C ARG A 709 10.78 19.25 23.07
N ASP A 710 10.82 18.30 22.14
CA ASP A 710 11.02 16.89 22.47
C ASP A 710 12.46 16.67 22.99
N PRO A 711 12.67 16.06 24.17
CA PRO A 711 13.98 15.99 24.80
C PRO A 711 14.98 15.08 24.08
N ASN A 712 14.51 14.15 23.24
CA ASN A 712 15.34 13.15 22.56
C ASN A 712 15.80 13.62 21.17
N THR A 713 14.90 14.29 20.45
CA THR A 713 15.05 14.67 19.03
C THR A 713 15.22 16.17 18.82
N GLY A 714 14.81 16.98 19.80
CA GLY A 714 14.78 18.43 19.72
C GLY A 714 13.68 19.01 18.82
N ALA A 715 12.79 18.16 18.29
CA ALA A 715 11.59 18.57 17.55
C ALA A 715 10.77 19.62 18.32
N ALA A 716 10.24 20.63 17.62
CA ALA A 716 9.57 21.77 18.25
C ALA A 716 8.07 21.88 17.89
N ILE A 717 7.24 22.29 18.85
CA ILE A 717 5.85 22.72 18.63
C ILE A 717 5.61 24.07 19.32
N GLY A 718 5.27 25.11 18.54
CA GLY A 718 4.96 26.45 19.00
C GLY A 718 3.47 26.66 19.30
N PHE A 719 3.17 27.41 20.37
CA PHE A 719 1.82 27.73 20.80
C PHE A 719 1.75 29.02 21.61
N VAL A 720 0.55 29.59 21.72
CA VAL A 720 0.27 30.75 22.59
C VAL A 720 -0.76 30.35 23.66
N PRO A 721 -0.49 30.58 24.96
CA PRO A 721 -1.52 30.49 26.01
C PRO A 721 -2.51 31.65 25.88
N HIS A 722 -3.79 31.36 25.67
CA HIS A 722 -4.83 32.39 25.55
C HIS A 722 -6.20 31.91 26.04
N GLU A 723 -6.91 32.69 26.85
CA GLU A 723 -8.23 32.35 27.46
C GLU A 723 -8.33 30.93 28.09
N GLY A 724 -7.23 30.37 28.60
CA GLY A 724 -7.17 29.00 29.15
C GLY A 724 -7.05 27.87 28.10
N PHE A 725 -6.82 28.25 26.84
CA PHE A 725 -6.44 27.36 25.75
C PHE A 725 -4.93 27.48 25.45
N ALA A 726 -4.38 26.45 24.83
CA ALA A 726 -3.09 26.51 24.13
C ALA A 726 -3.41 26.54 22.64
N ILE A 727 -3.19 27.69 22.00
CA ILE A 727 -3.44 27.90 20.58
C ILE A 727 -2.16 27.51 19.84
N THR A 728 -2.13 26.27 19.34
CA THR A 728 -1.03 25.70 18.56
C THR A 728 -1.20 26.11 17.10
N ILE A 729 -0.15 26.57 16.42
CA ILE A 729 -0.24 27.14 15.06
C ILE A 729 0.81 26.53 14.16
N GLY A 730 0.42 26.02 12.99
CA GLY A 730 1.35 25.39 12.05
C GLY A 730 1.77 23.98 12.45
N ASP A 731 2.68 23.39 11.68
CA ASP A 731 3.05 21.97 11.80
C ASP A 731 4.26 21.77 12.74
N PRO A 732 4.42 20.59 13.37
CA PRO A 732 5.61 20.29 14.19
C PRO A 732 6.89 20.41 13.36
N LEU A 733 7.89 21.12 13.90
CA LEU A 733 9.19 21.28 13.26
C LEU A 733 10.05 20.03 13.50
N CYS A 734 9.75 18.99 12.74
CA CYS A 734 10.50 17.74 12.66
C CYS A 734 10.15 16.98 11.37
N HIS A 735 10.83 15.86 11.12
CA HIS A 735 10.53 15.01 9.97
C HIS A 735 9.16 14.32 10.15
N GLN A 736 8.37 14.20 9.07
CA GLN A 736 6.96 13.75 9.14
C GLN A 736 6.76 12.39 9.83
N SER A 737 7.72 11.46 9.72
CA SER A 737 7.66 10.16 10.42
C SER A 737 7.62 10.28 11.95
N GLN A 738 8.03 11.43 12.51
CA GLN A 738 8.08 11.69 13.94
C GLN A 738 6.77 12.28 14.47
N TYR A 739 5.89 12.82 13.60
CA TYR A 739 4.69 13.59 13.99
C TYR A 739 3.83 12.90 15.05
N VAL A 740 3.52 11.60 14.91
CA VAL A 740 2.68 10.86 15.87
C VAL A 740 3.31 10.86 17.28
N LYS A 741 4.63 10.73 17.38
CA LYS A 741 5.38 10.76 18.65
C LYS A 741 5.48 12.18 19.20
N THR A 742 5.84 13.15 18.35
CA THR A 742 6.03 14.57 18.72
C THR A 742 4.73 15.21 19.20
N ILE A 743 3.63 15.06 18.44
CA ILE A 743 2.28 15.53 18.82
C ILE A 743 1.82 14.83 20.11
N GLY A 744 2.03 13.52 20.23
CA GLY A 744 1.70 12.77 21.44
C GLY A 744 2.48 13.21 22.68
N GLY A 745 3.72 13.68 22.52
CA GLY A 745 4.53 14.30 23.58
C GLY A 745 3.96 15.65 24.02
N TYR A 746 3.77 16.55 23.06
CA TYR A 746 3.21 17.88 23.28
C TYR A 746 1.84 17.87 23.96
N LEU A 747 0.91 17.02 23.51
CA LEU A 747 -0.43 16.92 24.11
C LEU A 747 -0.39 16.38 25.55
N ARG A 748 0.63 15.59 25.93
CA ARG A 748 0.86 15.21 27.34
C ARG A 748 1.39 16.38 28.15
N TYR A 749 2.38 17.12 27.65
CA TYR A 749 2.94 18.32 28.27
C TYR A 749 1.84 19.37 28.56
N ILE A 750 1.05 19.73 27.55
CA ILE A 750 -0.03 20.72 27.70
C ILE A 750 -1.08 20.28 28.74
N LYS A 751 -1.46 19.00 28.79
CA LYS A 751 -2.41 18.49 29.79
C LYS A 751 -1.80 18.42 31.21
N LYS A 752 -0.59 17.85 31.34
CA LYS A 752 0.03 17.52 32.64
C LYS A 752 0.73 18.69 33.32
N GLU A 753 1.37 19.58 32.55
CA GLU A 753 2.29 20.60 33.10
C GLU A 753 1.77 22.03 32.90
N ARG A 754 0.95 22.27 31.86
CA ARG A 754 0.36 23.60 31.58
C ARG A 754 -1.12 23.73 31.89
N HIS A 755 -1.83 22.60 32.02
CA HIS A 755 -3.27 22.50 32.30
C HIS A 755 -4.20 23.25 31.33
N LEU A 756 -3.71 23.59 30.12
CA LEU A 756 -4.47 24.28 29.08
C LEU A 756 -5.24 23.29 28.19
N LYS A 757 -6.23 23.80 27.45
CA LYS A 757 -6.94 23.05 26.40
C LYS A 757 -6.34 23.34 25.02
N THR A 758 -5.82 22.34 24.33
CA THR A 758 -5.25 22.55 22.99
C THR A 758 -6.31 22.82 21.93
N LEU A 759 -6.08 23.85 21.11
CA LEU A 759 -6.73 24.10 19.82
C LEU A 759 -5.63 24.24 18.78
N TRP A 760 -5.70 23.51 17.68
CA TRP A 760 -4.64 23.51 16.65
C TRP A 760 -5.16 24.20 15.40
N LEU A 761 -4.47 25.25 14.96
CA LEU A 761 -4.86 26.11 13.84
C LEU A 761 -3.80 26.06 12.74
N LEU A 762 -4.23 26.30 11.50
CA LEU A 762 -3.34 26.54 10.35
C LEU A 762 -2.29 25.43 10.12
N CYS A 763 -2.70 24.18 10.38
CA CYS A 763 -1.87 23.00 10.16
C CYS A 763 -2.13 22.36 8.78
N GLY A 764 -1.11 21.70 8.21
CA GLY A 764 -1.18 21.01 6.94
C GLY A 764 -1.86 19.64 7.02
N GLN A 765 -2.16 19.05 5.86
CA GLN A 765 -2.86 17.77 5.77
C GLN A 765 -2.18 16.64 6.56
N ALA A 766 -0.85 16.56 6.57
CA ALA A 766 -0.12 15.51 7.29
C ALA A 766 -0.32 15.56 8.82
N VAL A 767 -0.54 16.76 9.38
CA VAL A 767 -0.84 16.95 10.81
C VAL A 767 -2.33 16.79 11.10
N GLU A 768 -3.19 17.27 10.19
CA GLU A 768 -4.63 17.01 10.19
C GLU A 768 -4.92 15.51 10.29
N GLU A 769 -4.30 14.69 9.42
CA GLU A 769 -4.52 13.25 9.37
C GLU A 769 -4.03 12.54 10.64
N VAL A 770 -2.96 13.01 11.27
CA VAL A 770 -2.48 12.46 12.55
C VAL A 770 -3.45 12.82 13.68
N LEU A 771 -3.88 14.07 13.80
CA LEU A 771 -4.84 14.52 14.81
C LEU A 771 -6.19 13.80 14.64
N ALA A 772 -6.68 13.67 13.41
CA ALA A 772 -7.90 12.97 13.07
C ALA A 772 -7.84 11.47 13.38
N ASN A 773 -6.85 10.76 12.82
CA ASN A 773 -6.83 9.29 12.80
C ASN A 773 -6.15 8.65 14.02
N LYS A 774 -5.24 9.36 14.72
CA LYS A 774 -4.58 8.85 15.93
C LYS A 774 -5.15 9.40 17.23
N PHE A 775 -5.76 10.59 17.21
CA PHE A 775 -6.27 11.26 18.42
C PHE A 775 -7.81 11.47 18.44
N ASP A 776 -8.56 11.06 17.41
CA ASP A 776 -10.03 11.27 17.26
C ASP A 776 -10.43 12.76 17.27
N TRP A 777 -9.56 13.64 16.76
CA TRP A 777 -9.89 15.06 16.65
C TRP A 777 -10.85 15.32 15.49
N ARG A 778 -11.60 16.42 15.59
CA ARG A 778 -12.46 16.92 14.51
C ARG A 778 -11.73 18.05 13.80
N THR A 779 -11.89 18.08 12.49
CA THR A 779 -11.12 18.99 11.64
C THR A 779 -12.04 19.69 10.64
N LEU A 780 -11.62 20.87 10.21
CA LEU A 780 -12.26 21.67 9.16
C LEU A 780 -11.23 22.60 8.56
N SER A 781 -11.34 22.88 7.26
CA SER A 781 -10.59 23.97 6.63
C SER A 781 -11.51 25.18 6.44
N VAL A 782 -10.99 26.33 6.85
CA VAL A 782 -11.56 27.69 6.67
C VAL A 782 -10.52 28.68 6.15
N ALA A 783 -9.30 28.22 5.93
CA ALA A 783 -8.17 28.99 5.44
C ALA A 783 -7.35 28.13 4.48
N ALA A 784 -6.62 28.78 3.59
CA ALA A 784 -5.71 28.14 2.65
C ALA A 784 -4.39 28.90 2.60
N GLU A 785 -3.29 28.17 2.53
CA GLU A 785 -1.95 28.70 2.31
C GLU A 785 -1.82 29.07 0.83
N GLN A 786 -1.51 30.33 0.50
CA GLN A 786 -1.73 30.86 -0.85
C GLN A 786 -0.45 30.81 -1.70
N ARG A 787 -0.26 29.68 -2.40
CA ARG A 787 0.99 29.31 -3.08
C ARG A 787 0.97 29.53 -4.59
N LEU A 788 2.15 29.73 -5.19
CA LEU A 788 2.38 29.67 -6.63
C LEU A 788 3.73 29.05 -6.97
N ASP A 789 3.88 28.59 -8.21
CA ASP A 789 5.19 28.31 -8.82
C ASP A 789 5.76 29.65 -9.35
N PRO A 790 6.90 30.14 -8.82
CA PRO A 790 7.48 31.42 -9.26
C PRO A 790 8.12 31.32 -10.66
N GLY A 791 8.50 30.13 -11.11
CA GLY A 791 9.04 29.88 -12.45
C GLY A 791 7.96 29.83 -13.54
N ASN A 792 6.73 29.48 -13.16
CA ASN A 792 5.58 29.38 -14.07
C ASN A 792 4.41 30.33 -13.67
N ASN A 793 4.71 31.50 -13.12
CA ASN A 793 3.68 32.44 -12.69
C ASN A 793 2.92 33.06 -13.89
N PRO A 794 1.59 32.87 -14.03
CA PRO A 794 0.79 33.48 -15.10
C PRO A 794 0.72 35.01 -15.02
N ALA A 795 0.77 35.60 -13.81
CA ALA A 795 0.67 37.05 -13.59
C ALA A 795 1.84 37.82 -14.22
N ALA A 796 2.99 37.18 -14.44
CA ALA A 796 4.10 37.75 -15.19
C ALA A 796 3.75 38.07 -16.66
N LYS A 797 2.66 37.50 -17.19
CA LYS A 797 2.15 37.73 -18.55
C LYS A 797 0.82 38.49 -18.58
N ASP A 798 0.27 38.88 -17.43
CA ASP A 798 -1.04 39.55 -17.35
C ASP A 798 -0.99 40.99 -17.93
N PRO A 799 -1.91 41.38 -18.84
CA PRO A 799 -1.91 42.71 -19.45
C PRO A 799 -2.17 43.88 -18.48
N GLU A 800 -2.94 43.70 -17.40
CA GLU A 800 -3.22 44.76 -16.43
C GLU A 800 -2.00 45.00 -15.53
N ILE A 801 -1.41 43.93 -15.00
CA ILE A 801 -0.21 43.98 -14.16
C ILE A 801 0.97 44.51 -14.97
N GLN A 802 1.17 44.03 -16.21
CA GLN A 802 2.22 44.56 -17.09
C GLN A 802 1.97 46.02 -17.49
N ARG A 803 0.73 46.52 -17.51
CA ARG A 803 0.45 47.96 -17.68
C ARG A 803 0.84 48.76 -16.42
N LYS A 804 0.58 48.25 -15.22
CA LYS A 804 0.98 48.88 -13.96
C LYS A 804 2.50 48.93 -13.79
N CYS A 805 3.21 47.84 -14.10
CA CYS A 805 4.68 47.81 -13.96
C CYS A 805 5.36 48.86 -14.87
N ARG A 806 4.92 48.96 -16.13
CA ARG A 806 5.38 50.01 -17.06
C ARG A 806 5.00 51.44 -16.65
N HIS A 807 3.94 51.61 -15.85
CA HIS A 807 3.62 52.92 -15.27
C HIS A 807 4.59 53.27 -14.14
N ALA A 808 4.85 52.36 -13.20
CA ALA A 808 5.82 52.56 -12.12
C ALA A 808 7.24 52.82 -12.66
N GLU A 809 7.67 52.08 -13.68
CA GLU A 809 8.93 52.30 -14.40
C GLU A 809 9.00 53.71 -15.04
N LYS A 810 7.92 54.17 -15.68
CA LYS A 810 7.82 55.54 -16.23
C LYS A 810 7.79 56.62 -15.14
N GLU A 811 7.20 56.31 -13.99
CA GLU A 811 7.33 57.14 -12.79
C GLU A 811 8.72 57.07 -12.15
N GLY A 812 9.62 56.24 -12.68
CA GLY A 812 11.03 56.15 -12.31
C GLY A 812 11.26 55.39 -11.00
N VAL A 813 10.36 54.47 -10.67
CA VAL A 813 10.57 53.51 -9.58
C VAL A 813 11.73 52.59 -9.97
N LYS A 814 12.77 52.56 -9.14
CA LYS A 814 13.88 51.61 -9.24
C LYS A 814 13.70 50.50 -8.22
N LEU A 815 14.06 49.27 -8.57
CA LEU A 815 14.04 48.10 -7.70
C LEU A 815 15.48 47.76 -7.28
N HIS A 816 15.64 47.31 -6.04
CA HIS A 816 16.94 46.97 -5.42
C HIS A 816 16.80 45.66 -4.64
N ASP A 817 17.87 44.87 -4.63
CA ASP A 817 17.94 43.55 -3.98
C ASP A 817 19.04 43.53 -2.90
N ILE A 818 18.77 42.82 -1.81
CA ILE A 818 19.76 42.37 -0.82
C ILE A 818 19.64 40.85 -0.76
N PRO A 819 20.57 40.10 -1.38
CA PRO A 819 20.57 38.64 -1.40
C PRO A 819 20.62 37.99 -0.02
N LEU A 820 20.22 36.72 0.03
CA LEU A 820 20.23 35.91 1.24
C LEU A 820 21.64 35.86 1.87
N GLY A 821 21.76 36.31 3.11
CA GLY A 821 23.01 36.29 3.87
C GLY A 821 23.96 37.47 3.63
N GLU A 822 23.62 38.43 2.76
CA GLU A 822 24.40 39.66 2.62
C GLU A 822 24.10 40.67 3.75
N PRO A 823 25.09 41.48 4.18
CA PRO A 823 24.91 42.46 5.24
C PRO A 823 24.04 43.63 4.78
N ILE A 824 22.93 43.86 5.48
CA ILE A 824 21.95 44.91 5.19
C ILE A 824 22.59 46.30 5.42
N PRO A 825 22.63 47.21 4.43
CA PRO A 825 23.20 48.54 4.61
C PRO A 825 22.45 49.35 5.66
N GLN A 826 23.18 49.93 6.62
CA GLN A 826 22.60 50.62 7.78
C GLN A 826 21.74 51.84 7.39
N ASP A 827 22.11 52.57 6.34
CA ASP A 827 21.32 53.71 5.86
C ASP A 827 20.01 53.27 5.20
N VAL A 828 20.02 52.15 4.47
CA VAL A 828 18.82 51.52 3.89
C VAL A 828 17.91 51.00 4.99
N LYS A 829 18.49 50.39 6.04
CA LYS A 829 17.78 49.92 7.23
C LYS A 829 17.02 51.05 7.93
N GLU A 830 17.70 52.13 8.27
CA GLU A 830 17.11 53.32 8.93
C GLU A 830 16.03 53.99 8.06
N LYS A 831 16.24 54.06 6.74
CA LYS A 831 15.22 54.55 5.79
C LYS A 831 13.98 53.65 5.77
N ILE A 832 14.15 52.32 5.82
CA ILE A 832 13.04 51.36 5.84
C ILE A 832 12.26 51.47 7.16
N ASP A 833 12.95 51.47 8.30
CA ASP A 833 12.30 51.54 9.63
C ASP A 833 11.44 52.80 9.76
N LYS A 834 11.95 53.96 9.31
CA LYS A 834 11.16 55.21 9.27
C LYS A 834 9.92 55.12 8.38
N ARG A 835 9.97 54.38 7.27
CA ARG A 835 8.83 54.21 6.35
C ARG A 835 7.82 53.18 6.86
N ILE A 836 8.26 52.20 7.65
CA ILE A 836 7.38 51.32 8.42
C ILE A 836 6.65 52.11 9.50
N GLU A 837 7.34 53.01 10.23
CA GLU A 837 6.69 53.96 11.15
C GLU A 837 5.64 54.85 10.46
N ASP A 838 5.99 55.48 9.33
CA ASP A 838 5.05 56.29 8.53
C ASP A 838 3.80 55.47 8.15
N TRP A 839 3.99 54.21 7.75
CA TRP A 839 2.92 53.31 7.33
C TRP A 839 2.02 52.85 8.48
N LEU A 840 2.61 52.50 9.63
CA LEU A 840 1.88 52.17 10.86
C LEU A 840 1.01 53.35 11.31
N LYS A 841 1.55 54.57 11.34
CA LYS A 841 0.83 55.80 11.73
C LYS A 841 -0.32 56.18 10.79
N ASN A 842 -0.29 55.72 9.54
CA ASN A 842 -1.34 55.97 8.54
C ASN A 842 -2.32 54.80 8.33
N ARG A 843 -2.12 53.67 9.04
CA ARG A 843 -2.94 52.45 8.94
C ARG A 843 -4.36 52.72 9.47
N LYS A 844 -5.39 52.16 8.82
CA LYS A 844 -6.81 52.34 9.22
C LYS A 844 -7.59 51.03 9.18
N GLY A 845 -8.39 50.80 10.22
CA GLY A 845 -9.24 49.61 10.41
C GLY A 845 -8.53 48.49 11.18
N LYS A 846 -9.30 47.70 11.96
CA LYS A 846 -8.83 46.49 12.63
C LYS A 846 -8.18 45.54 11.62
N GLN A 847 -7.09 44.91 12.00
CA GLN A 847 -6.44 43.85 11.24
C GLN A 847 -6.73 42.49 11.91
N VAL A 848 -6.27 41.45 11.19
CA VAL A 848 -6.11 40.10 11.68
C VAL A 848 -4.77 39.64 11.11
N HIS A 849 -3.75 39.48 11.95
CA HIS A 849 -2.42 39.00 11.54
C HIS A 849 -1.74 38.18 12.65
N LEU A 850 -0.96 37.18 12.26
CA LEU A 850 -0.22 36.32 13.20
C LEU A 850 1.06 36.99 13.71
N THR A 851 1.70 37.78 12.86
CA THR A 851 3.02 38.38 13.08
C THR A 851 3.02 39.86 12.83
N ASP A 852 3.77 40.56 13.67
CA ASP A 852 3.93 41.99 13.67
C ASP A 852 5.11 42.37 12.75
N VAL A 853 5.27 43.65 12.41
CA VAL A 853 6.20 44.06 11.34
C VAL A 853 7.64 44.16 11.87
N HIS A 854 8.26 42.99 12.06
CA HIS A 854 9.67 42.84 12.45
C HIS A 854 10.55 42.43 11.26
N PRO A 855 11.01 43.37 10.41
CA PRO A 855 11.76 43.05 9.19
C PRO A 855 13.11 42.38 9.46
N TRP A 856 13.82 42.80 10.51
CA TRP A 856 15.21 42.40 10.83
C TRP A 856 15.34 41.20 11.77
N GLN A 857 14.23 40.59 12.18
CA GLN A 857 14.25 39.28 12.83
C GLN A 857 14.73 38.25 11.78
N ASP A 858 15.59 37.30 12.17
CA ASP A 858 16.04 36.20 11.30
C ASP A 858 16.54 36.62 9.90
N THR A 859 17.55 37.50 9.87
CA THR A 859 18.19 37.95 8.60
C THR A 859 18.89 36.81 7.85
N ALA A 860 19.31 35.75 8.54
CA ALA A 860 20.03 34.62 7.94
C ALA A 860 19.18 33.82 6.94
N HIS A 861 17.86 33.75 7.17
CA HIS A 861 16.91 33.04 6.31
C HIS A 861 16.01 33.99 5.50
N ARG A 862 16.38 35.28 5.38
CA ARG A 862 15.59 36.30 4.65
C ARG A 862 16.41 36.96 3.53
N GLN A 863 15.75 37.20 2.40
CA GLN A 863 16.21 38.12 1.35
C GLN A 863 15.25 39.31 1.25
N TYR A 864 15.79 40.48 0.91
CA TYR A 864 15.06 41.75 0.97
C TYR A 864 15.06 42.42 -0.39
N HIS A 865 13.90 42.91 -0.82
CA HIS A 865 13.74 43.64 -2.08
C HIS A 865 13.03 44.96 -1.74
N TYR A 866 13.54 46.10 -2.20
CA TYR A 866 12.90 47.39 -1.94
C TYR A 866 12.84 48.25 -3.20
N SER A 867 11.90 49.21 -3.22
CA SER A 867 11.73 50.13 -4.34
C SER A 867 11.96 51.59 -3.93
N THR A 868 12.54 52.39 -4.82
CA THR A 868 12.78 53.83 -4.60
C THR A 868 12.22 54.69 -5.72
N THR A 869 11.65 55.85 -5.39
CA THR A 869 11.22 56.86 -6.37
C THR A 869 12.40 57.54 -7.09
N LYS A 870 12.11 58.42 -8.07
CA LYS A 870 13.11 59.29 -8.74
C LYS A 870 13.97 60.07 -7.74
N ASP A 871 13.36 60.51 -6.63
CA ASP A 871 13.99 61.31 -5.57
C ASP A 871 14.73 60.46 -4.52
N GLY A 872 14.80 59.14 -4.72
CA GLY A 872 15.49 58.20 -3.82
C GLY A 872 14.74 57.81 -2.55
N GLN A 873 13.50 58.28 -2.37
CA GLN A 873 12.66 57.88 -1.22
C GLN A 873 12.16 56.45 -1.40
N ILE A 874 12.18 55.64 -0.34
CA ILE A 874 11.69 54.25 -0.40
C ILE A 874 10.15 54.23 -0.52
N SER A 875 9.66 53.62 -1.60
CA SER A 875 8.25 53.49 -1.98
C SER A 875 7.64 52.16 -1.54
N GLY A 876 8.41 51.09 -1.43
CA GLY A 876 7.89 49.79 -0.98
C GLY A 876 8.97 48.79 -0.58
N LEU A 877 8.55 47.72 0.08
CA LEU A 877 9.40 46.66 0.63
C LEU A 877 8.74 45.29 0.47
N VAL A 878 9.48 44.31 -0.03
CA VAL A 878 9.11 42.89 -0.03
C VAL A 878 10.22 42.10 0.65
N ILE A 879 9.83 41.20 1.56
CA ILE A 879 10.75 40.32 2.28
C ILE A 879 10.35 38.89 2.01
N LEU A 880 11.28 38.09 1.47
CA LEU A 880 11.08 36.66 1.30
C LEU A 880 11.79 35.89 2.43
N ALA A 881 11.04 35.13 3.21
CA ALA A 881 11.56 34.22 4.23
C ALA A 881 11.70 32.80 3.66
N GLN A 882 12.80 32.14 3.98
CA GLN A 882 13.11 30.80 3.51
C GLN A 882 12.39 29.75 4.37
N LEU A 883 11.58 28.90 3.73
CA LEU A 883 10.85 27.81 4.38
C LEU A 883 11.60 26.49 4.22
N SER A 884 11.03 25.37 4.66
CA SER A 884 11.53 24.03 4.34
C SER A 884 11.83 23.87 2.83
N PRO A 885 12.69 22.91 2.43
CA PRO A 885 12.84 22.55 1.02
C PRO A 885 11.51 22.15 0.36
N ASP A 886 10.54 21.66 1.15
CA ASP A 886 9.22 21.27 0.67
C ASP A 886 8.30 22.45 0.38
N HIS A 887 8.24 23.44 1.27
CA HIS A 887 7.36 24.61 1.12
C HIS A 887 8.00 25.76 0.32
N GLY A 888 9.34 25.82 0.21
CA GLY A 888 10.06 26.75 -0.65
C GLY A 888 10.38 28.09 0.03
N TRP A 889 9.61 29.14 -0.28
CA TRP A 889 9.76 30.49 0.30
C TRP A 889 8.39 31.08 0.68
N GLN A 890 8.38 32.05 1.59
CA GLN A 890 7.21 32.88 1.92
C GLN A 890 7.46 34.34 1.55
N VAL A 891 6.53 34.99 0.86
CA VAL A 891 6.38 36.46 0.84
C VAL A 891 5.91 36.90 2.23
N LYS A 892 6.84 37.06 3.17
CA LYS A 892 6.57 37.30 4.59
C LYS A 892 5.97 38.68 4.82
N PHE A 893 6.50 39.69 4.11
CA PHE A 893 5.96 41.04 4.07
C PHE A 893 5.96 41.55 2.63
N ALA A 894 4.91 42.29 2.27
CA ALA A 894 4.80 43.07 1.04
C ALA A 894 4.10 44.38 1.40
N LEU A 895 4.89 45.45 1.54
CA LEU A 895 4.46 46.75 2.05
C LEU A 895 4.59 47.81 0.95
N ASP A 896 3.47 48.49 0.69
CA ASP A 896 3.41 49.68 -0.15
C ASP A 896 3.34 50.91 0.78
N PHE A 897 4.32 51.81 0.71
CA PHE A 897 4.46 52.90 1.67
C PHE A 897 3.68 54.16 1.25
N PRO A 898 3.24 55.03 2.18
CA PRO A 898 2.42 56.20 1.85
C PRO A 898 3.11 57.11 0.81
N GLY A 899 2.46 57.31 -0.34
CA GLY A 899 2.98 58.08 -1.48
C GLY A 899 3.67 57.26 -2.59
N ALA A 900 3.61 55.93 -2.56
CA ALA A 900 4.14 55.08 -3.62
C ALA A 900 3.43 55.30 -4.99
N PRO A 901 4.16 55.27 -6.12
CA PRO A 901 3.55 55.27 -7.45
C PRO A 901 2.74 53.99 -7.74
N SER A 902 1.62 54.13 -8.45
CA SER A 902 0.76 52.98 -8.78
C SER A 902 1.50 51.96 -9.64
N GLY A 903 1.51 50.69 -9.19
CA GLY A 903 2.28 49.61 -9.81
C GLY A 903 3.63 49.32 -9.15
N ALA A 904 4.07 50.12 -8.16
CA ALA A 904 5.36 49.91 -7.49
C ALA A 904 5.41 48.57 -6.75
N ILE A 905 4.36 48.23 -5.98
CA ILE A 905 4.31 46.98 -5.22
C ILE A 905 4.12 45.75 -6.12
N GLU A 906 3.30 45.82 -7.19
CA GLU A 906 3.19 44.71 -8.15
C GLU A 906 4.53 44.43 -8.87
N SER A 907 5.26 45.49 -9.24
CA SER A 907 6.60 45.37 -9.83
C SER A 907 7.59 44.71 -8.87
N LEU A 908 7.60 45.14 -7.61
CA LEU A 908 8.53 44.66 -6.59
C LEU A 908 8.24 43.21 -6.20
N VAL A 909 6.96 42.80 -6.12
CA VAL A 909 6.57 41.41 -5.87
C VAL A 909 6.97 40.52 -7.05
N LEU A 910 6.62 40.87 -8.30
CA LEU A 910 7.04 40.08 -9.47
C LEU A 910 8.56 39.94 -9.58
N HIS A 911 9.31 40.99 -9.23
CA HIS A 911 10.77 40.96 -9.16
C HIS A 911 11.30 40.00 -8.09
N SER A 912 10.76 40.05 -6.87
CA SER A 912 11.13 39.09 -5.80
C SER A 912 10.80 37.64 -6.16
N LEU A 913 9.66 37.39 -6.84
CA LEU A 913 9.28 36.04 -7.29
C LEU A 913 10.26 35.54 -8.36
N LYS A 914 10.70 36.41 -9.27
CA LYS A 914 11.74 36.09 -10.25
C LYS A 914 13.09 35.77 -9.59
N ALA A 915 13.48 36.50 -8.53
CA ALA A 915 14.66 36.17 -7.74
C ALA A 915 14.53 34.81 -7.05
N ALA A 916 13.37 34.50 -6.44
CA ALA A 916 13.10 33.19 -5.86
C ALA A 916 13.18 32.06 -6.91
N ALA A 917 12.61 32.24 -8.11
CA ALA A 917 12.70 31.29 -9.21
C ALA A 917 14.17 31.01 -9.63
N GLN A 918 15.02 32.04 -9.64
CA GLN A 918 16.46 31.89 -9.92
C GLN A 918 17.21 31.04 -8.88
N THR A 919 16.69 30.92 -7.65
CA THR A 919 17.22 29.97 -6.63
C THR A 919 16.75 28.52 -6.83
N GLY A 920 15.97 28.22 -7.87
CA GLY A 920 15.37 26.90 -8.09
C GLY A 920 14.13 26.63 -7.23
N ALA A 921 13.49 27.67 -6.70
CA ALA A 921 12.27 27.52 -5.92
C ALA A 921 11.09 27.09 -6.81
N MET A 922 10.42 25.98 -6.45
CA MET A 922 9.20 25.49 -7.13
C MET A 922 7.90 25.92 -6.42
N SER A 923 8.02 26.61 -5.28
CA SER A 923 6.90 27.08 -4.46
C SER A 923 7.29 28.39 -3.79
N VAL A 924 6.41 29.39 -3.89
CA VAL A 924 6.40 30.57 -3.03
C VAL A 924 4.98 30.78 -2.53
N THR A 925 4.81 31.07 -1.24
CA THR A 925 3.50 31.34 -0.63
C THR A 925 3.38 32.75 -0.04
N PHE A 926 2.17 33.30 0.00
CA PHE A 926 1.88 34.59 0.62
C PHE A 926 1.46 34.49 2.11
N GLY A 927 1.47 33.30 2.71
CA GLY A 927 0.87 33.07 4.04
C GLY A 927 -0.62 32.80 3.96
N GLY A 928 -1.16 32.01 4.89
CA GLY A 928 -2.59 31.69 5.01
C GLY A 928 -3.55 32.87 4.76
N GLY A 929 -4.48 32.67 3.84
CA GLY A 929 -5.65 33.53 3.59
C GLY A 929 -6.94 32.84 4.04
N ALA A 930 -7.98 33.63 4.33
CA ALA A 930 -9.30 33.09 4.67
C ALA A 930 -9.99 32.56 3.41
N SER A 931 -10.49 31.32 3.45
CA SER A 931 -11.17 30.71 2.31
C SER A 931 -12.63 31.17 2.24
N ALA A 932 -13.15 31.32 1.03
CA ALA A 932 -14.56 31.69 0.80
C ALA A 932 -15.56 30.61 1.24
N LYS A 933 -15.10 29.39 1.59
CA LYS A 933 -15.94 28.24 1.96
C LYS A 933 -15.36 27.52 3.19
N LEU A 934 -16.23 27.01 4.06
CA LEU A 934 -15.85 26.05 5.10
C LEU A 934 -15.95 24.63 4.52
N THR A 935 -14.83 23.92 4.48
CA THR A 935 -14.75 22.52 4.06
C THR A 935 -14.68 21.63 5.31
N PRO A 936 -15.64 20.71 5.53
CA PRO A 936 -15.58 19.77 6.64
C PRO A 936 -14.46 18.74 6.41
N GLY A 937 -13.61 18.54 7.41
CA GLY A 937 -12.60 17.48 7.40
C GLY A 937 -13.06 16.23 8.13
N HIS A 938 -12.10 15.43 8.58
CA HIS A 938 -12.34 14.22 9.35
C HIS A 938 -13.18 14.44 10.62
N ASN A 939 -13.93 13.40 10.98
CA ASN A 939 -14.76 13.29 12.19
C ASN A 939 -15.85 14.39 12.37
N LEU A 940 -16.13 15.20 11.35
CA LEU A 940 -17.16 16.24 11.35
C LEU A 940 -18.35 15.86 10.43
N LYS A 941 -19.55 15.71 10.99
CA LYS A 941 -20.73 15.21 10.25
C LYS A 941 -21.96 16.11 10.34
N GLY A 942 -22.69 16.21 9.23
CA GLY A 942 -24.11 16.59 9.16
C GLY A 942 -24.46 17.96 9.75
N THR A 943 -25.28 17.97 10.80
CA THR A 943 -25.87 19.19 11.38
C THR A 943 -24.86 20.16 11.96
N ARG A 944 -23.72 19.70 12.51
CA ARG A 944 -22.68 20.60 13.05
C ARG A 944 -21.97 21.40 11.96
N VAL A 945 -21.77 20.83 10.77
CA VAL A 945 -21.15 21.52 9.63
C VAL A 945 -21.97 22.75 9.25
N LYS A 946 -23.31 22.61 9.18
CA LYS A 946 -24.22 23.72 8.83
C LYS A 946 -24.19 24.87 9.85
N VAL A 947 -24.04 24.56 11.14
CA VAL A 947 -23.93 25.58 12.20
C VAL A 947 -22.59 26.31 12.13
N LEU A 948 -21.48 25.57 12.02
CA LEU A 948 -20.13 26.15 11.92
C LEU A 948 -19.96 26.98 10.64
N ALA A 949 -20.48 26.51 9.50
CA ALA A 949 -20.43 27.25 8.25
C ALA A 949 -21.22 28.57 8.32
N LYS A 950 -22.39 28.59 8.98
CA LYS A 950 -23.16 29.84 9.17
C LYS A 950 -22.44 30.83 10.09
N ALA A 951 -21.80 30.35 11.15
CA ALA A 951 -20.99 31.20 12.04
C ALA A 951 -19.77 31.78 11.31
N TYR A 952 -19.00 30.93 10.62
CA TYR A 952 -17.84 31.35 9.84
C TYR A 952 -18.20 32.37 8.75
N HIS A 953 -19.29 32.15 8.02
CA HIS A 953 -19.71 33.06 6.94
C HIS A 953 -20.11 34.45 7.47
N ALA A 954 -20.71 34.54 8.65
CA ALA A 954 -20.98 35.83 9.31
C ALA A 954 -19.67 36.56 9.66
N ILE A 955 -18.76 35.87 10.37
CA ILE A 955 -17.44 36.39 10.78
C ILE A 955 -16.61 36.87 9.58
N ALA A 956 -16.52 36.05 8.53
CA ALA A 956 -15.74 36.36 7.33
C ALA A 956 -16.31 37.57 6.55
N THR A 957 -17.63 37.78 6.61
CA THR A 957 -18.31 38.94 6.00
C THR A 957 -18.10 40.21 6.83
N GLU A 958 -18.22 40.12 8.15
CA GLU A 958 -18.06 41.23 9.08
C GLU A 958 -16.61 41.76 9.10
N LEU A 959 -15.63 40.85 9.18
CA LEU A 959 -14.20 41.17 9.18
C LEU A 959 -13.58 41.28 7.78
N LYS A 960 -14.38 41.14 6.70
CA LYS A 960 -13.97 41.25 5.28
C LYS A 960 -12.73 40.41 4.90
N LEU A 961 -12.61 39.22 5.50
CA LEU A 961 -11.36 38.44 5.46
C LEU A 961 -10.94 37.98 4.05
N THR A 962 -11.89 37.87 3.13
CA THR A 962 -11.66 37.46 1.73
C THR A 962 -10.93 38.51 0.88
N ASN A 963 -11.02 39.81 1.22
CA ASN A 963 -10.53 40.89 0.35
C ASN A 963 -9.00 40.88 0.16
N LYS A 964 -8.23 40.24 1.06
CA LYS A 964 -6.77 40.07 0.89
C LYS A 964 -6.42 38.96 -0.12
N SER A 965 -7.32 38.01 -0.37
CA SER A 965 -7.09 36.88 -1.30
C SER A 965 -7.10 37.33 -2.76
N GLU A 966 -8.02 38.22 -3.16
CA GLU A 966 -8.20 38.68 -4.55
C GLU A 966 -6.91 39.28 -5.17
N PHE A 967 -6.08 39.96 -4.36
CA PHE A 967 -4.81 40.51 -4.83
C PHE A 967 -3.77 39.41 -5.12
N ARG A 968 -3.77 38.34 -4.32
CA ARG A 968 -2.83 37.22 -4.42
C ARG A 968 -3.22 36.27 -5.54
N GLU A 969 -4.51 36.02 -5.71
CA GLU A 969 -5.09 35.29 -6.84
C GLU A 969 -4.70 35.95 -8.18
N LYS A 970 -4.81 37.29 -8.28
CA LYS A 970 -4.32 38.06 -9.44
C LYS A 970 -2.81 37.95 -9.66
N LEU A 971 -2.02 37.70 -8.61
CA LEU A 971 -0.58 37.42 -8.69
C LEU A 971 -0.26 35.95 -9.02
N GLY A 972 -1.27 35.11 -9.30
CA GLY A 972 -1.13 33.72 -9.70
C GLY A 972 -1.20 32.70 -8.56
N ALA A 973 -1.56 33.12 -7.34
CA ALA A 973 -1.66 32.23 -6.17
C ALA A 973 -2.89 31.32 -6.23
N GLN A 974 -2.75 30.11 -5.68
CA GLN A 974 -3.77 29.08 -5.53
C GLN A 974 -3.91 28.69 -4.06
N ASP A 975 -5.10 28.29 -3.65
CA ASP A 975 -5.44 27.90 -2.27
C ASP A 975 -4.97 26.46 -1.96
N ASP A 976 -3.93 26.29 -1.13
CA ASP A 976 -3.50 25.01 -0.54
C ASP A 976 -4.18 24.81 0.84
N PRO A 977 -5.10 23.83 1.04
CA PRO A 977 -5.95 23.79 2.23
C PRO A 977 -5.20 23.58 3.55
N ILE A 978 -5.42 24.48 4.52
CA ILE A 978 -4.94 24.35 5.91
C ILE A 978 -6.10 24.24 6.89
N TYR A 979 -5.84 23.59 8.02
CA TYR A 979 -6.88 23.00 8.86
C TYR A 979 -6.89 23.55 10.30
N VAL A 980 -8.10 23.65 10.84
CA VAL A 980 -8.40 23.88 12.26
C VAL A 980 -8.84 22.54 12.85
N CYS A 981 -8.04 22.03 13.77
CA CYS A 981 -8.21 20.72 14.42
C CYS A 981 -8.45 20.88 15.91
N TYR A 982 -9.44 20.18 16.46
CA TYR A 982 -9.80 20.27 17.88
C TYR A 982 -10.32 18.95 18.45
N PRO A 983 -10.05 18.65 19.75
CA PRO A 983 -10.47 17.40 20.37
C PRO A 983 -12.00 17.28 20.51
N PRO A 984 -12.54 16.07 20.72
CA PRO A 984 -13.96 15.88 21.00
C PRO A 984 -14.45 16.74 22.16
N HIS A 985 -15.35 17.69 21.86
CA HIS A 985 -15.87 18.73 22.77
C HIS A 985 -14.94 19.92 23.08
N GLY A 986 -13.78 20.06 22.41
CA GLY A 986 -12.87 21.20 22.59
C GLY A 986 -13.46 22.53 22.11
N LEU A 987 -13.98 22.58 20.88
CA LEU A 987 -14.59 23.77 20.29
C LEU A 987 -16.04 23.97 20.79
N GLY A 988 -16.17 24.54 21.99
CA GLY A 988 -17.40 25.16 22.50
C GLY A 988 -17.45 26.67 22.20
N ALA A 989 -18.47 27.37 22.70
CA ALA A 989 -18.62 28.81 22.49
C ALA A 989 -17.40 29.63 22.99
N SER A 990 -16.79 29.23 24.11
CA SER A 990 -15.54 29.84 24.60
C SER A 990 -14.32 29.50 23.75
N GLY A 991 -14.27 28.32 23.10
CA GLY A 991 -13.21 27.99 22.15
C GLY A 991 -13.32 28.78 20.85
N VAL A 992 -14.54 29.07 20.39
CA VAL A 992 -14.76 29.99 19.26
C VAL A 992 -14.39 31.43 19.64
N ARG A 993 -14.75 31.88 20.85
CA ARG A 993 -14.33 33.20 21.36
C ARG A 993 -12.81 33.33 21.44
N ALA A 994 -12.13 32.37 22.06
CA ALA A 994 -10.67 32.38 22.20
C ALA A 994 -9.94 32.37 20.85
N ILE A 995 -10.48 31.74 19.81
CA ILE A 995 -9.93 31.85 18.44
C ILE A 995 -10.13 33.26 17.88
N LEU A 996 -11.30 33.89 18.11
CA LEU A 996 -11.57 35.24 17.60
C LEU A 996 -10.75 36.31 18.34
N SER A 997 -10.72 36.30 19.67
CA SER A 997 -9.96 37.27 20.46
C SER A 997 -8.45 37.13 20.28
N PHE A 998 -7.93 35.93 19.99
CA PHE A 998 -6.53 35.73 19.59
C PHE A 998 -6.18 36.39 18.24
N PHE A 999 -7.18 36.66 17.40
CA PHE A 999 -7.01 37.22 16.07
C PHE A 999 -7.40 38.70 15.96
N GLU A 1000 -7.92 39.33 17.03
CA GLU A 1000 -8.19 40.77 17.08
C GLU A 1000 -6.99 41.54 17.68
N ASP A 1001 -6.65 42.70 17.13
CA ASP A 1001 -5.52 43.52 17.62
C ASP A 1001 -5.75 44.04 19.06
N ASP A 1002 -4.74 43.93 19.94
CA ASP A 1002 -4.70 44.48 21.31
C ASP A 1002 -4.57 46.04 21.38
N ASP A 1003 -4.65 46.73 20.23
CA ASP A 1003 -4.30 48.15 20.05
C ASP A 1003 -5.19 49.16 20.83
N ASP A 1004 -6.25 48.70 21.51
CA ASP A 1004 -7.07 49.52 22.41
C ASP A 1004 -6.65 49.41 23.90
N ALA A 1005 -5.80 48.45 24.29
CA ALA A 1005 -5.31 48.33 25.67
C ALA A 1005 -4.46 49.54 26.09
N ASN A 1006 -3.71 50.14 25.17
CA ASN A 1006 -2.89 51.34 25.38
C ASN A 1006 -3.68 52.66 25.23
N LYS A 1007 -5.01 52.64 25.27
CA LYS A 1007 -5.87 53.85 25.30
C LYS A 1007 -6.65 54.03 26.62
N LEU A 1008 -6.34 53.21 27.63
CA LEU A 1008 -7.00 53.21 28.95
C LEU A 1008 -6.00 53.21 30.13
N ASN A 1009 -4.85 53.88 29.94
CA ASN A 1009 -3.96 54.40 30.99
C ASN A 1009 -3.53 55.82 30.61
#